data_AF-A0A640KR02-F1
#
_entry.id   AF-A0A640KR02-F1
#
_cell.length_a   1.000
_cell.length_b   1.000
_cell.length_c   1.000
_cell.angle_alpha   90.00
_cell.angle_beta   90.00
_cell.angle_gamma   90.00
#
_symmetry.space_group_name_H-M   'P 1'
#
loop_
_entity.id
_entity.type
_entity.pdbx_description
1 polymer ?
#
loop_
_entity_poly.entity_id
_entity_poly.type
_entity_poly.pdbx_seq_one_letter_code
_entity_poly.pdbx_strand_id
1 'polypeptide(L)'
;MLDSPPASDASQAPVPAGYQADAAETTGSLSARRATPFYPVLLEVAGSMDDAIVRDVTESLRRYRNRYQPLLRCMFTLVSTNVPEARLFGDERAGVSEATPRPTTAAAAAAGQLFTAPTNAVTVNKTHPLVSRFYPRQQVYTQHKSCSDYTVAVDSTVLPTTSSGAFQRCWIDTPAKAALSGVTTAAECHDRATRRLEDFMAYHFLPLAMTHNSSPPEATSTSASATTFVLRHYVNEASRTSSFLLVDPFYTSASASDVTVAGAAIIDPRAEQLEAYAADLARIGATLSCIIFTHCYVDGASGLTELLERFPAARVVSGIPLAPAGTTEDVLLSPRLRLRTVRVPAFSPECLLVEIYFSEVLKGLCTGVLWGTDAAPRCDLLHWSAFPRETGHGRAPPSSSINGGGFDRDAALEHTHATLKKYLFDAYFSPLCASGSGPSRPSGRVAKSARTDEAVEEKKETMDEATPNSDCLEHVVLFPTHGGYNNVTSQLDLYWAAPLGDLTRMKHSRAVIDALATTAEAFVRYNRRLPPLSHPPSFDASRVVHLRQLLALLRHEQRTACLTQLPVDMQHALQYSFDPSAAQDALGVPSNASCRQLASFSSYVNLIDVRNANDYHALHICGAVNVPMSFPGVAYGARRAELWLQCLIVPFQPIVAVCATEDQRVEVSRRLSAVSPASRVYVFTLSYLSDVLKFPVDHSTQGEPATTSELPCCEVLCDVPFPRDLRWIQREDPLANLTSYEDLTAAEPADTRVVLDVRTPYEFRNGSHKHSVHVELAQLCAMAVEDAAEASRPLTQWYCGSSPRLADAYMKTIHTAALIALLPVVRQETSLSDIVIYCAGGYRSLIALSLLQRAIEASGTPAWLTLRIFNTSGGAFQIMTQRPDLWQVKDRSVVCIS
;
A
#
# COMPACT_ATOMS: atom_id res chain seq x y z
N MET A 1 3.01 60.74 29.15
CA MET A 1 3.33 61.89 30.02
C MET A 1 4.84 61.96 30.08
N LEU A 2 5.38 63.11 29.64
CA LEU A 2 6.81 63.47 29.56
C LEU A 2 7.59 62.70 28.49
N ASP A 3 8.45 63.28 27.65
CA ASP A 3 8.66 64.62 27.10
C ASP A 3 9.73 64.41 26.00
N SER A 4 9.57 65.02 24.82
CA SER A 4 10.70 65.33 23.90
C SER A 4 11.32 66.68 24.35
N PRO A 5 12.44 67.25 23.82
CA PRO A 5 13.27 66.96 22.62
C PRO A 5 14.80 67.19 22.95
N PRO A 6 15.75 67.72 22.13
CA PRO A 6 15.78 68.10 20.70
C PRO A 6 17.05 67.73 19.88
N ALA A 7 16.99 68.14 18.61
CA ALA A 7 17.97 68.08 17.51
C ALA A 7 19.20 68.98 17.69
N SER A 8 20.30 68.67 16.96
CA SER A 8 20.92 69.57 15.95
C SER A 8 22.28 69.07 15.41
N ASP A 9 22.45 69.27 14.09
CA ASP A 9 23.64 69.74 13.36
C ASP A 9 24.89 68.89 13.01
N ALA A 10 25.06 68.79 11.68
CA ALA A 10 26.21 69.21 10.85
C ALA A 10 27.58 68.50 10.97
N SER A 11 28.07 67.93 9.86
CA SER A 11 28.99 68.63 8.92
C SER A 11 29.64 67.67 7.91
N GLN A 12 29.71 68.14 6.66
CA GLN A 12 30.59 67.68 5.56
C GLN A 12 32.03 68.12 5.90
N ALA A 13 33.14 67.46 5.56
CA ALA A 13 33.72 67.02 4.27
C ALA A 13 35.17 66.54 4.59
N PRO A 14 36.10 66.32 3.64
CA PRO A 14 36.10 65.53 2.39
C PRO A 14 37.24 64.46 2.39
N VAL A 15 37.16 63.48 1.48
CA VAL A 15 38.24 62.51 1.18
C VAL A 15 38.63 62.65 -0.30
N PRO A 16 39.92 62.64 -0.65
CA PRO A 16 40.39 63.03 -1.98
C PRO A 16 40.31 61.89 -2.99
N ALA A 17 40.26 62.33 -4.25
CA ALA A 17 40.19 61.55 -5.46
C ALA A 17 41.53 60.88 -5.82
N GLY A 18 41.39 59.78 -6.57
CA GLY A 18 42.36 59.37 -7.58
C GLY A 18 42.87 57.95 -7.41
N TYR A 19 42.33 57.01 -8.19
CA TYR A 19 43.09 56.24 -9.17
C TYR A 19 42.11 55.44 -10.05
N GLN A 20 42.09 55.77 -11.34
CA GLN A 20 41.46 55.00 -12.41
C GLN A 20 42.35 53.78 -12.73
N ALA A 21 41.74 52.60 -12.78
CA ALA A 21 42.28 51.44 -13.48
C ALA A 21 41.12 50.77 -14.22
N ASP A 22 41.35 50.51 -15.50
CA ASP A 22 40.41 50.00 -16.50
C ASP A 22 39.79 48.65 -16.10
N ALA A 23 38.46 48.62 -16.03
CA ALA A 23 37.67 47.40 -15.93
C ALA A 23 37.24 46.96 -17.33
N ALA A 24 37.84 45.89 -17.84
CA ALA A 24 37.33 45.16 -18.98
C ALA A 24 36.05 44.41 -18.56
N GLU A 25 34.89 44.89 -19.01
CA GLU A 25 33.60 44.21 -18.89
C GLU A 25 33.63 42.86 -19.61
N THR A 26 33.90 41.79 -18.87
CA THR A 26 33.52 40.44 -19.28
C THR A 26 32.07 40.24 -18.87
N THR A 27 31.14 40.52 -19.78
CA THR A 27 29.73 40.18 -19.66
C THR A 27 29.57 38.65 -19.71
N GLY A 28 29.89 38.00 -18.60
CA GLY A 28 29.58 36.61 -18.35
C GLY A 28 28.07 36.44 -18.29
N SER A 29 27.47 36.07 -19.42
CA SER A 29 26.09 35.58 -19.50
C SER A 29 25.99 34.31 -18.64
N LEU A 30 25.67 34.46 -17.36
CA LEU A 30 25.23 33.38 -16.49
C LEU A 30 23.85 32.95 -17.00
N SER A 31 23.83 32.11 -18.03
CA SER A 31 22.63 31.43 -18.45
C SER A 31 22.15 30.63 -17.25
N ALA A 32 21.06 31.08 -16.62
CA ALA A 32 20.38 30.30 -15.60
C ALA A 32 20.02 28.94 -16.23
N ARG A 33 20.81 27.92 -15.92
CA ARG A 33 20.54 26.54 -16.35
C ARG A 33 19.22 26.17 -15.71
N ARG A 34 18.16 26.17 -16.52
CA ARG A 34 16.88 25.61 -16.11
C ARG A 34 17.13 24.13 -15.88
N ALA A 35 16.89 23.67 -14.65
CA ALA A 35 16.93 22.27 -14.30
C ALA A 35 16.07 21.48 -15.31
N THR A 36 16.63 20.41 -15.85
CA THR A 36 15.98 19.63 -16.91
C THR A 36 14.86 18.79 -16.30
N PRO A 37 13.61 18.95 -16.74
CA PRO A 37 12.50 18.20 -16.17
C PRO A 37 12.72 16.71 -16.34
N PHE A 38 12.29 15.91 -15.36
CA PHE A 38 12.29 14.45 -15.47
C PHE A 38 11.46 14.01 -16.69
N TYR A 39 12.05 13.19 -17.56
CA TYR A 39 11.35 12.62 -18.71
C TYR A 39 10.82 11.23 -18.34
N PRO A 40 9.49 11.02 -18.29
CA PRO A 40 8.91 9.72 -18.01
C PRO A 40 9.18 8.74 -19.16
N VAL A 41 9.30 7.47 -18.83
CA VAL A 41 9.42 6.39 -19.83
C VAL A 41 8.13 6.32 -20.61
N LEU A 42 8.22 6.43 -21.94
CA LEU A 42 7.07 6.37 -22.83
C LEU A 42 6.82 4.92 -23.25
N LEU A 43 5.65 4.37 -22.92
CA LEU A 43 5.15 3.13 -23.50
C LEU A 43 4.03 3.45 -24.50
N GLU A 44 4.28 3.17 -25.78
CA GLU A 44 3.29 3.36 -26.84
C GLU A 44 2.70 2.01 -27.24
N VAL A 45 1.37 1.92 -27.21
CA VAL A 45 0.59 0.78 -27.72
C VAL A 45 -0.12 1.23 -28.99
N ALA A 46 0.01 0.46 -30.07
CA ALA A 46 -0.71 0.69 -31.32
C ALA A 46 -1.45 -0.57 -31.76
N GLY A 47 -2.72 -0.42 -32.13
CA GLY A 47 -3.57 -1.52 -32.59
C GLY A 47 -5.07 -1.27 -32.43
N SER A 48 -5.89 -2.24 -32.80
CA SER A 48 -7.35 -2.21 -32.63
C SER A 48 -7.76 -2.69 -31.24
N MET A 49 -8.75 -2.07 -30.58
CA MET A 49 -9.30 -2.58 -29.31
C MET A 49 -10.13 -3.86 -29.46
N ASP A 50 -10.54 -4.21 -30.68
CA ASP A 50 -11.20 -5.49 -30.97
C ASP A 50 -10.17 -6.65 -30.99
N ASP A 51 -8.87 -6.33 -31.06
CA ASP A 51 -7.80 -7.30 -30.86
C ASP A 51 -7.66 -7.61 -29.36
N ALA A 52 -7.86 -8.88 -29.01
CA ALA A 52 -7.76 -9.33 -27.62
C ALA A 52 -6.38 -9.01 -27.00
N ILE A 53 -5.29 -9.08 -27.77
CA ILE A 53 -3.95 -8.80 -27.24
C ILE A 53 -3.80 -7.31 -26.94
N VAL A 54 -4.24 -6.42 -27.83
CA VAL A 54 -4.20 -4.97 -27.62
C VAL A 54 -5.03 -4.57 -26.41
N ARG A 55 -6.23 -5.14 -26.27
CA ARG A 55 -7.11 -4.89 -25.13
C ARG A 55 -6.44 -5.30 -23.82
N ASP A 56 -5.89 -6.50 -23.77
CA ASP A 56 -5.32 -7.06 -22.54
C ASP A 56 -4.01 -6.36 -22.16
N VAL A 57 -3.15 -6.04 -23.14
CA VAL A 57 -1.97 -5.16 -22.96
C VAL A 57 -2.37 -3.78 -22.46
N THR A 58 -3.42 -3.18 -23.03
CA THR A 58 -3.93 -1.87 -22.63
C THR A 58 -4.46 -1.91 -21.20
N GLU A 59 -5.17 -2.97 -20.82
CA GLU A 59 -5.67 -3.17 -19.47
C GLU A 59 -4.52 -3.33 -18.47
N SER A 60 -3.53 -4.17 -18.76
CA SER A 60 -2.32 -4.31 -17.94
C SER A 60 -1.58 -2.99 -17.76
N LEU A 61 -1.36 -2.24 -18.85
CA LEU A 61 -0.69 -0.94 -18.78
C LEU A 61 -1.47 0.11 -18.00
N ARG A 62 -2.81 0.06 -18.00
CA ARG A 62 -3.62 0.93 -17.13
C ARG A 62 -3.39 0.64 -15.66
N ARG A 63 -3.26 -0.65 -15.27
CA ARG A 63 -2.93 -1.04 -13.89
C ARG A 63 -1.57 -0.47 -13.47
N TYR A 64 -0.56 -0.59 -14.34
CA TYR A 64 0.78 -0.05 -14.07
C TYR A 64 0.83 1.47 -14.09
N ARG A 65 0.09 2.13 -15.00
CA ARG A 65 -0.02 3.59 -15.06
C ARG A 65 -0.51 4.16 -13.74
N ASN A 66 -1.50 3.54 -13.10
CA ASN A 66 -1.99 4.03 -11.81
C ASN A 66 -0.92 3.96 -10.73
N ARG A 67 -0.04 2.95 -10.76
CA ARG A 67 1.05 2.80 -9.79
C ARG A 67 2.25 3.71 -10.05
N TYR A 68 2.58 3.93 -11.33
CA TYR A 68 3.84 4.56 -11.74
C TYR A 68 3.64 5.80 -12.62
N GLN A 69 2.48 6.47 -12.56
CA GLN A 69 2.17 7.62 -13.42
C GLN A 69 3.30 8.67 -13.49
N PRO A 70 4.01 9.02 -12.39
CA PRO A 70 5.10 10.00 -12.49
C PRO A 70 6.29 9.49 -13.33
N LEU A 71 6.49 8.17 -13.39
CA LEU A 71 7.59 7.53 -14.11
C LEU A 71 7.19 7.01 -15.50
N LEU A 72 5.89 6.79 -15.74
CA LEU A 72 5.34 6.11 -16.90
C LEU A 72 4.34 6.99 -17.64
N ARG A 73 4.62 7.23 -18.92
CA ARG A 73 3.65 7.79 -19.85
C ARG A 73 3.18 6.71 -20.80
N CYS A 74 1.89 6.38 -20.77
CA CYS A 74 1.28 5.50 -21.76
C CYS A 74 0.68 6.33 -22.90
N MET A 75 1.00 5.98 -24.14
CA MET A 75 0.34 6.47 -25.35
C MET A 75 -0.42 5.31 -26.01
N PHE A 76 -1.67 5.55 -26.39
CA PHE A 76 -2.51 4.55 -27.04
C PHE A 76 -2.93 5.08 -28.41
N THR A 77 -2.36 4.52 -29.48
CA THR A 77 -2.73 4.79 -30.87
C THR A 77 -3.72 3.72 -31.31
N LEU A 78 -4.98 3.90 -30.88
CA LEU A 78 -6.04 2.90 -31.07
C LEU A 78 -6.76 3.12 -32.41
N VAL A 79 -6.79 2.09 -33.25
CA VAL A 79 -7.42 2.14 -34.58
C VAL A 79 -8.87 1.66 -34.47
N SER A 80 -9.81 2.43 -35.02
CA SER A 80 -11.23 2.04 -35.11
C SER A 80 -11.44 0.97 -36.16
N THR A 81 -12.26 -0.04 -35.87
CA THR A 81 -12.46 -1.24 -36.69
C THR A 81 -13.30 -1.09 -37.93
N ASN A 82 -13.90 0.09 -38.13
CA ASN A 82 -14.72 0.35 -39.32
C ASN A 82 -13.87 0.59 -40.59
N VAL A 83 -12.54 0.73 -40.47
CA VAL A 83 -11.66 0.90 -41.63
C VAL A 83 -10.61 -0.21 -41.65
N PRO A 84 -10.61 -1.09 -42.66
CA PRO A 84 -9.57 -2.10 -42.83
C PRO A 84 -8.18 -1.45 -42.79
N GLU A 85 -7.24 -2.03 -42.05
CA GLU A 85 -5.90 -1.49 -41.84
C GLU A 85 -5.18 -1.20 -43.18
N ALA A 86 -5.40 -2.04 -44.19
CA ALA A 86 -4.91 -1.85 -45.56
C ALA A 86 -5.40 -0.56 -46.24
N ARG A 87 -6.59 -0.05 -45.88
CA ARG A 87 -7.11 1.24 -46.37
C ARG A 87 -6.50 2.44 -45.64
N LEU A 88 -6.09 2.28 -44.39
CA LEU A 88 -5.47 3.36 -43.59
C LEU A 88 -3.99 3.56 -43.93
N PHE A 89 -3.26 2.46 -44.14
CA PHE A 89 -1.80 2.49 -44.27
C PHE A 89 -1.30 2.11 -45.66
N GLY A 90 -2.22 1.81 -46.58
CA GLY A 90 -1.90 1.29 -47.91
C GLY A 90 -1.50 -0.17 -47.87
N ASP A 91 -1.83 -0.91 -48.93
CA ASP A 91 -1.37 -2.28 -49.11
C ASP A 91 0.08 -2.22 -49.62
N GLU A 92 1.08 -2.50 -48.76
CA GLU A 92 2.51 -2.50 -49.15
C GLU A 92 2.82 -3.41 -50.36
N ARG A 93 1.87 -4.30 -50.71
CA ARG A 93 1.95 -5.25 -51.83
C ARG A 93 1.76 -4.61 -53.21
N ALA A 94 1.16 -3.42 -53.31
CA ALA A 94 0.84 -2.80 -54.60
C ALA A 94 2.06 -2.22 -55.35
N GLY A 95 3.26 -2.25 -54.76
CA GLY A 95 4.46 -1.64 -55.35
C GLY A 95 5.34 -2.54 -56.22
N VAL A 96 5.06 -3.85 -56.36
CA VAL A 96 6.07 -4.80 -56.89
C VAL A 96 5.62 -5.64 -58.10
N SER A 97 4.42 -5.47 -58.67
CA SER A 97 4.06 -6.26 -59.88
C SER A 97 3.38 -5.46 -60.99
N GLU A 98 3.91 -5.68 -62.19
CA GLU A 98 3.51 -5.24 -63.54
C GLU A 98 3.87 -3.80 -63.98
N ALA A 99 4.94 -3.75 -64.78
CA ALA A 99 5.24 -2.68 -65.72
C ALA A 99 4.07 -2.48 -66.71
N THR A 100 3.12 -1.62 -66.36
CA THR A 100 2.15 -1.04 -67.30
C THR A 100 2.52 0.42 -67.58
N PRO A 101 2.34 0.90 -68.83
CA PRO A 101 2.78 2.22 -69.23
C PRO A 101 1.91 3.32 -68.59
N ARG A 102 2.60 4.34 -68.06
CA ARG A 102 2.08 5.59 -67.45
C ARG A 102 0.83 6.17 -68.15
N PRO A 103 -0.24 6.48 -67.40
CA PRO A 103 -1.13 7.59 -67.69
C PRO A 103 -0.53 8.91 -67.16
N THR A 104 -0.52 9.94 -67.99
CA THR A 104 0.11 11.26 -67.80
C THR A 104 -0.75 12.29 -67.06
N THR A 105 -1.39 11.92 -65.94
CA THR A 105 -2.16 12.89 -65.14
C THR A 105 -1.63 13.00 -63.71
N ALA A 106 -0.99 14.14 -63.43
CA ALA A 106 -0.32 14.49 -62.16
C ALA A 106 -1.25 14.64 -60.93
N ALA A 107 -2.53 14.30 -61.03
CA ALA A 107 -3.51 14.50 -59.96
C ALA A 107 -3.79 13.23 -59.11
N ALA A 108 -3.46 12.03 -59.59
CA ALA A 108 -3.74 10.77 -58.86
C ALA A 108 -2.58 10.30 -57.96
N ALA A 109 -1.36 10.82 -58.15
CA ALA A 109 -0.19 10.44 -57.36
C ALA A 109 -0.07 11.20 -56.01
N ALA A 110 -0.98 12.13 -55.73
CA ALA A 110 -1.00 12.93 -54.49
C ALA A 110 -1.92 12.36 -53.39
N ALA A 111 -2.59 11.22 -53.63
CA ALA A 111 -3.20 10.44 -52.56
C ALA A 111 -2.10 9.64 -51.83
N GLY A 112 -1.18 10.37 -51.19
CA GLY A 112 -0.04 9.80 -50.47
C GLY A 112 -0.51 8.93 -49.31
N GLN A 113 0.23 7.85 -49.05
CA GLN A 113 0.17 7.13 -47.76
C GLN A 113 0.29 8.16 -46.64
N LEU A 114 -0.84 8.50 -46.03
CA LEU A 114 -0.89 9.52 -44.98
C LEU A 114 -0.13 9.07 -43.73
N PHE A 115 0.00 7.75 -43.51
CA PHE A 115 0.70 7.16 -42.37
C PHE A 115 1.35 5.83 -42.75
N THR A 116 2.56 5.57 -42.25
CA THR A 116 3.15 4.22 -42.23
C THR A 116 2.57 3.45 -41.05
N ALA A 117 2.07 2.24 -41.29
CA ALA A 117 1.56 1.41 -40.20
C ALA A 117 2.69 1.15 -39.18
N PRO A 118 2.45 1.30 -37.87
CA PRO A 118 3.47 1.10 -36.85
C PRO A 118 4.01 -0.33 -36.95
N THR A 119 5.34 -0.51 -37.01
CA THR A 119 5.96 -1.83 -37.18
C THR A 119 5.92 -2.69 -35.91
N ASN A 120 5.61 -2.07 -34.78
CA ASN A 120 5.57 -2.69 -33.46
C ASN A 120 4.26 -2.35 -32.77
N ALA A 121 3.69 -3.32 -32.06
CA ALA A 121 2.49 -3.16 -31.28
C ALA A 121 2.75 -2.42 -29.97
N VAL A 122 3.89 -2.68 -29.32
CA VAL A 122 4.31 -2.00 -28.10
C VAL A 122 5.75 -1.54 -28.25
N THR A 123 6.01 -0.26 -27.99
CA THR A 123 7.35 0.31 -28.00
C THR A 123 7.67 1.07 -26.72
N VAL A 124 8.93 1.04 -26.31
CA VAL A 124 9.49 1.84 -25.22
C VAL A 124 10.28 2.99 -25.83
N ASN A 125 9.95 4.23 -25.45
CA ASN A 125 10.52 5.48 -25.95
C ASN A 125 10.54 5.60 -27.49
N LYS A 126 9.60 4.91 -28.17
CA LYS A 126 9.53 4.81 -29.64
C LYS A 126 10.74 4.13 -30.32
N THR A 127 11.74 3.73 -29.54
CA THR A 127 13.02 3.20 -30.05
C THR A 127 13.19 1.71 -29.78
N HIS A 128 12.60 1.20 -28.71
CA HIS A 128 12.79 -0.20 -28.31
C HIS A 128 11.49 -1.00 -28.51
N PRO A 129 11.43 -1.90 -29.50
CA PRO A 129 10.26 -2.75 -29.69
C PRO A 129 10.18 -3.77 -28.55
N LEU A 130 9.04 -3.80 -27.85
CA LEU A 130 8.75 -4.77 -26.80
C LEU A 130 7.87 -5.91 -27.34
N VAL A 131 6.89 -5.55 -28.15
CA VAL A 131 5.98 -6.49 -28.80
C VAL A 131 5.91 -6.15 -30.28
N SER A 132 6.35 -7.07 -31.12
CA SER A 132 6.21 -6.99 -32.59
C SER A 132 4.73 -7.04 -32.98
N ARG A 133 4.38 -6.60 -34.21
CA ARG A 133 2.98 -6.58 -34.66
C ARG A 133 2.23 -7.88 -34.34
N PHE A 134 0.99 -7.73 -33.86
CA PHE A 134 0.11 -8.84 -33.49
C PHE A 134 -0.36 -9.68 -34.68
N TYR A 135 -0.24 -9.17 -35.89
CA TYR A 135 -0.62 -9.88 -37.11
C TYR A 135 0.63 -10.47 -37.78
N PRO A 136 0.67 -11.79 -38.04
CA PRO A 136 1.67 -12.32 -38.94
C PRO A 136 1.45 -11.64 -40.31
N ARG A 137 2.51 -11.08 -40.88
CA ARG A 137 2.54 -10.83 -42.33
C ARG A 137 2.13 -12.17 -42.95
N GLN A 138 0.96 -12.26 -43.57
CA GLN A 138 0.59 -13.44 -44.37
C GLN A 138 1.78 -13.68 -45.30
N GLN A 139 2.58 -14.70 -44.99
CA GLN A 139 3.59 -15.20 -45.91
C GLN A 139 2.78 -15.77 -47.06
N VAL A 140 2.66 -14.99 -48.13
CA VAL A 140 2.23 -15.52 -49.40
C VAL A 140 3.29 -16.55 -49.74
N TYR A 141 2.93 -17.83 -49.64
CA TYR A 141 3.68 -18.90 -50.27
C TYR A 141 3.76 -18.52 -51.75
N THR A 142 4.88 -17.94 -52.17
CA THR A 142 5.26 -17.96 -53.57
C THR A 142 5.39 -19.43 -53.90
N GLN A 143 4.48 -19.94 -54.73
CA GLN A 143 4.62 -21.26 -55.32
C GLN A 143 5.94 -21.30 -56.07
N HIS A 144 7.00 -21.78 -55.41
CA HIS A 144 8.22 -22.16 -56.08
C HIS A 144 7.88 -23.39 -56.92
N LYS A 145 7.75 -23.18 -58.23
CA LYS A 145 7.83 -24.25 -59.22
C LYS A 145 9.12 -25.02 -58.97
N SER A 146 8.97 -26.34 -58.90
CA SER A 146 10.03 -27.31 -58.65
C SER A 146 11.24 -27.11 -59.54
N CYS A 147 12.42 -27.09 -58.93
CA CYS A 147 13.61 -27.63 -59.58
C CYS A 147 14.35 -28.49 -58.56
N SER A 148 14.77 -29.65 -59.04
CA SER A 148 15.26 -30.83 -58.33
C SER A 148 16.65 -30.65 -57.73
N ASP A 149 16.93 -31.53 -56.77
CA ASP A 149 18.22 -32.10 -56.38
C ASP A 149 19.31 -31.14 -55.90
N TYR A 150 19.48 -31.07 -54.58
CA TYR A 150 20.79 -31.27 -53.92
C TYR A 150 20.57 -31.66 -52.46
N THR A 151 20.75 -32.95 -52.15
CA THR A 151 20.96 -33.47 -50.80
C THR A 151 22.36 -33.12 -50.33
N VAL A 152 22.49 -32.23 -49.35
CA VAL A 152 23.69 -32.12 -48.53
C VAL A 152 23.31 -32.48 -47.10
N ALA A 153 23.90 -33.56 -46.61
CA ALA A 153 23.78 -34.02 -45.24
C ALA A 153 24.33 -32.96 -44.28
N VAL A 154 23.54 -32.63 -43.25
CA VAL A 154 23.99 -31.83 -42.11
C VAL A 154 24.17 -32.77 -40.92
N ASP A 155 25.42 -32.88 -40.48
CA ASP A 155 25.84 -33.66 -39.33
C ASP A 155 25.17 -33.18 -38.04
N SER A 156 24.61 -34.14 -37.30
CA SER A 156 23.96 -33.95 -36.01
C SER A 156 24.92 -34.27 -34.88
N THR A 157 25.78 -33.30 -34.51
CA THR A 157 26.50 -33.33 -33.23
C THR A 157 26.70 -31.91 -32.70
N VAL A 158 25.71 -31.42 -31.95
CA VAL A 158 25.90 -30.31 -31.00
C VAL A 158 25.37 -30.78 -29.65
N LEU A 159 26.30 -31.17 -28.78
CA LEU A 159 26.07 -31.35 -27.35
C LEU A 159 25.65 -30.00 -26.73
N PRO A 160 24.71 -29.99 -25.76
CA PRO A 160 24.30 -28.75 -25.11
C PRO A 160 25.42 -28.25 -24.20
N THR A 161 26.13 -27.21 -24.64
CA THR A 161 27.07 -26.47 -23.79
C THR A 161 26.28 -25.60 -22.81
N THR A 162 26.45 -25.92 -21.52
CA THR A 162 26.33 -25.08 -20.32
C THR A 162 25.57 -23.76 -20.44
N SER A 163 24.41 -23.72 -19.75
CA SER A 163 23.58 -22.57 -19.35
C SER A 163 24.23 -21.18 -19.47
N SER A 164 23.99 -20.49 -20.58
CA SER A 164 24.13 -19.04 -20.66
C SER A 164 22.99 -18.40 -19.84
N GLY A 165 23.32 -17.47 -18.95
CA GLY A 165 22.38 -16.88 -17.97
C GLY A 165 21.08 -16.37 -18.61
N ALA A 166 19.94 -16.75 -18.00
CA ALA A 166 18.59 -16.62 -18.55
C ALA A 166 18.09 -15.17 -18.79
N PHE A 167 18.83 -14.13 -18.40
CA PHE A 167 18.42 -12.73 -18.50
C PHE A 167 19.07 -11.92 -19.64
N GLN A 168 19.58 -12.58 -20.68
CA GLN A 168 20.09 -11.89 -21.88
C GLN A 168 18.93 -11.26 -22.70
N ARG A 169 18.66 -9.95 -22.51
CA ARG A 169 17.70 -9.08 -23.27
C ARG A 169 16.57 -9.85 -23.98
N CYS A 170 15.87 -10.75 -23.29
CA CYS A 170 14.98 -11.74 -23.93
C CYS A 170 13.67 -11.09 -24.45
N TRP A 171 13.44 -9.85 -24.03
CA TRP A 171 12.27 -9.04 -24.30
C TRP A 171 12.30 -8.22 -25.61
N ILE A 172 13.44 -8.10 -26.30
CA ILE A 172 13.54 -7.41 -27.58
C ILE A 172 13.45 -8.48 -28.66
N ASP A 173 12.39 -8.46 -29.46
CA ASP A 173 12.32 -9.30 -30.65
C ASP A 173 13.36 -8.85 -31.66
N THR A 174 14.33 -9.71 -31.94
CA THR A 174 14.97 -9.67 -33.26
C THR A 174 14.05 -10.40 -34.24
N PRO A 175 13.77 -9.85 -35.43
CA PRO A 175 12.93 -10.50 -36.44
C PRO A 175 13.36 -11.95 -36.75
N ALA A 176 14.66 -12.24 -36.64
CA ALA A 176 15.22 -13.58 -36.81
C ALA A 176 14.79 -14.57 -35.71
N LYS A 177 14.68 -14.16 -34.43
CA LYS A 177 14.22 -15.02 -33.33
C LYS A 177 12.73 -15.30 -33.42
N ALA A 178 11.92 -14.34 -33.88
CA ALA A 178 10.49 -14.54 -34.08
C ALA A 178 10.22 -15.65 -35.12
N ALA A 179 10.95 -15.63 -36.25
CA ALA A 179 10.83 -16.63 -37.31
C ALA A 179 11.27 -18.05 -36.89
N LEU A 180 12.23 -18.16 -35.96
CA LEU A 180 12.74 -19.44 -35.47
C LEU A 180 11.88 -20.07 -34.37
N SER A 181 11.00 -19.29 -33.73
CA SER A 181 10.36 -19.70 -32.48
C SER A 181 9.18 -20.67 -32.61
N GLY A 182 8.86 -21.13 -33.82
CA GLY A 182 7.86 -22.17 -34.06
C GLY A 182 6.46 -21.87 -33.51
N VAL A 183 6.12 -20.60 -33.24
CA VAL A 183 4.78 -20.23 -32.77
C VAL A 183 3.80 -20.47 -33.89
N THR A 184 2.84 -21.35 -33.66
CA THR A 184 1.91 -21.78 -34.71
C THR A 184 0.51 -21.21 -34.52
N THR A 185 0.18 -20.69 -33.32
CA THR A 185 -1.18 -20.24 -33.01
C THR A 185 -1.25 -18.79 -32.52
N ALA A 186 -2.41 -18.14 -32.74
CA ALA A 186 -2.69 -16.79 -32.25
C ALA A 186 -2.70 -16.72 -30.71
N ALA A 187 -3.11 -17.78 -30.03
CA ALA A 187 -3.11 -17.88 -28.57
C ALA A 187 -1.68 -17.86 -27.99
N GLU A 188 -0.74 -18.60 -28.61
CA GLU A 188 0.66 -18.57 -28.20
C GLU A 188 1.31 -17.20 -28.42
N CYS A 189 0.96 -16.50 -29.51
CA CYS A 189 1.37 -15.12 -29.76
C CYS A 189 0.82 -14.17 -28.68
N HIS A 190 -0.46 -14.30 -28.33
CA HIS A 190 -1.11 -13.56 -27.26
C HIS A 190 -0.36 -13.75 -25.94
N ASP A 191 -0.21 -15.00 -25.50
CA ASP A 191 0.44 -15.32 -24.22
C ASP A 191 1.89 -14.84 -24.18
N ARG A 192 2.60 -14.88 -25.31
CA ARG A 192 3.96 -14.36 -25.40
C ARG A 192 4.01 -12.84 -25.25
N ALA A 193 3.14 -12.12 -25.93
CA ALA A 193 3.09 -10.66 -25.87
C ALA A 193 2.77 -10.17 -24.46
N THR A 194 1.74 -10.73 -23.84
CA THR A 194 1.34 -10.41 -22.47
C THR A 194 2.45 -10.75 -21.49
N ARG A 195 3.05 -11.94 -21.57
CA ARG A 195 4.19 -12.32 -20.70
C ARG A 195 5.39 -11.39 -20.85
N ARG A 196 5.72 -10.93 -22.06
CA ARG A 196 6.84 -10.00 -22.27
C ARG A 196 6.59 -8.63 -21.68
N LEU A 197 5.37 -8.12 -21.83
CA LEU A 197 4.98 -6.88 -21.19
C LEU A 197 5.12 -7.00 -19.67
N GLU A 198 4.57 -8.08 -19.10
CA GLU A 198 4.64 -8.32 -17.66
C GLU A 198 6.10 -8.49 -17.18
N ASP A 199 6.94 -9.23 -17.90
CA ASP A 199 8.37 -9.37 -17.59
C ASP A 199 9.11 -8.02 -17.68
N PHE A 200 8.82 -7.19 -18.70
CA PHE A 200 9.38 -5.85 -18.82
C PHE A 200 9.01 -4.98 -17.62
N MET A 201 7.72 -4.94 -17.30
CA MET A 201 7.19 -4.15 -16.19
C MET A 201 7.71 -4.66 -14.84
N ALA A 202 7.94 -5.98 -14.72
CA ALA A 202 8.37 -6.62 -13.49
C ALA A 202 9.85 -6.37 -13.15
N TYR A 203 10.76 -6.54 -14.12
CA TYR A 203 12.19 -6.64 -13.82
C TYR A 203 13.01 -5.43 -14.25
N HIS A 204 12.50 -4.60 -15.16
CA HIS A 204 13.36 -3.64 -15.83
C HIS A 204 12.76 -2.25 -16.04
N PHE A 205 11.44 -2.08 -15.97
CA PHE A 205 10.81 -0.77 -16.08
C PHE A 205 11.37 0.21 -15.04
N LEU A 206 11.43 -0.17 -13.76
CA LEU A 206 11.92 0.72 -12.71
C LEU A 206 13.41 1.04 -12.83
N PRO A 207 14.33 0.06 -13.04
CA PRO A 207 15.73 0.36 -13.33
C PRO A 207 15.91 1.26 -14.55
N LEU A 208 15.13 1.05 -15.62
CA LEU A 208 15.14 1.93 -16.79
C LEU A 208 14.69 3.34 -16.40
N ALA A 209 13.57 3.50 -15.69
CA ALA A 209 13.07 4.81 -15.26
C ALA A 209 14.09 5.57 -14.38
N MET A 210 14.80 4.85 -13.50
CA MET A 210 15.84 5.41 -12.62
C MET A 210 17.13 5.82 -13.34
N THR A 211 17.44 5.20 -14.49
CA THR A 211 18.69 5.45 -15.22
C THR A 211 18.50 6.27 -16.50
N HIS A 212 17.28 6.33 -17.03
CA HIS A 212 16.92 6.99 -18.29
C HIS A 212 17.31 8.47 -18.33
N ASN A 213 17.19 9.18 -17.20
CA ASN A 213 17.47 10.62 -17.11
C ASN A 213 18.92 10.94 -16.71
N SER A 214 19.78 9.94 -16.54
CA SER A 214 21.17 10.15 -16.06
C SER A 214 22.25 10.10 -17.14
N SER A 215 21.92 9.76 -18.38
CA SER A 215 22.90 9.64 -19.46
C SER A 215 22.84 10.88 -20.36
N PRO A 216 23.97 11.55 -20.65
CA PRO A 216 23.97 12.63 -21.63
C PRO A 216 23.56 12.06 -23.00
N PRO A 217 22.72 12.78 -23.78
CA PRO A 217 22.19 12.29 -25.07
C PRO A 217 23.27 12.01 -26.13
N GLU A 218 24.52 12.41 -25.89
CA GLU A 218 25.65 12.25 -26.80
C GLU A 218 26.39 10.90 -26.67
N ALA A 219 26.06 10.06 -25.68
CA ALA A 219 26.63 8.73 -25.57
C ALA A 219 26.10 7.83 -26.71
N THR A 220 26.88 7.72 -27.78
CA THR A 220 26.59 6.92 -28.99
C THR A 220 26.00 5.53 -28.68
N SER A 221 24.98 5.16 -29.44
CA SER A 221 24.01 4.07 -29.26
C SER A 221 24.55 2.63 -29.24
N THR A 222 25.87 2.43 -29.31
CA THR A 222 26.50 1.11 -29.46
C THR A 222 26.80 0.39 -28.13
N SER A 223 26.77 1.08 -26.98
CA SER A 223 27.08 0.52 -25.66
C SER A 223 25.83 0.24 -24.79
N ALA A 224 24.66 0.02 -25.39
CA ALA A 224 23.47 -0.30 -24.63
C ALA A 224 23.61 -1.62 -23.82
N SER A 225 24.60 -2.48 -24.11
CA SER A 225 24.86 -3.74 -23.40
C SER A 225 25.38 -3.58 -21.95
N ALA A 226 25.66 -2.35 -21.48
CA ALA A 226 26.25 -2.12 -20.16
C ALA A 226 25.26 -1.83 -19.02
N THR A 227 23.94 -1.72 -19.26
CA THR A 227 23.12 -0.72 -18.55
C THR A 227 21.86 -1.27 -17.86
N THR A 228 21.95 -1.85 -16.66
CA THR A 228 21.00 -1.71 -15.50
C THR A 228 21.06 -2.93 -14.57
N PHE A 229 20.69 -2.72 -13.30
CA PHE A 229 20.39 -3.75 -12.31
C PHE A 229 18.90 -4.15 -12.41
N VAL A 230 18.47 -5.18 -11.67
CA VAL A 230 17.06 -5.56 -11.50
C VAL A 230 16.51 -4.93 -10.23
N LEU A 231 15.36 -4.29 -10.33
CA LEU A 231 14.54 -3.83 -9.20
C LEU A 231 13.12 -4.37 -9.40
N ARG A 232 12.79 -5.42 -8.67
CA ARG A 232 11.47 -6.03 -8.67
C ARG A 232 10.66 -5.49 -7.50
N HIS A 233 9.55 -4.82 -7.81
CA HIS A 233 8.63 -4.27 -6.81
C HIS A 233 7.41 -5.19 -6.65
N TYR A 234 7.22 -5.69 -5.43
CA TYR A 234 6.07 -6.50 -5.06
C TYR A 234 5.08 -5.65 -4.30
N VAL A 235 3.82 -5.65 -4.73
CA VAL A 235 2.76 -4.88 -4.07
C VAL A 235 1.73 -5.84 -3.51
N ASN A 236 1.54 -5.79 -2.19
CA ASN A 236 0.34 -6.32 -1.59
C ASN A 236 -0.75 -5.25 -1.67
N GLU A 237 -1.64 -5.36 -2.67
CA GLU A 237 -2.77 -4.45 -2.85
C GLU A 237 -3.77 -4.45 -1.67
N ALA A 238 -3.67 -5.40 -0.72
CA ALA A 238 -4.57 -5.50 0.45
C ALA A 238 -4.21 -4.49 1.51
N SER A 239 -3.01 -4.69 2.05
CA SER A 239 -2.42 -3.83 3.06
C SER A 239 -1.85 -2.55 2.44
N ARG A 240 -1.75 -2.49 1.11
CA ARG A 240 -1.00 -1.47 0.37
C ARG A 240 0.41 -1.36 0.94
N THR A 241 1.06 -2.50 1.07
CA THR A 241 2.45 -2.62 1.48
C THR A 241 3.27 -3.11 0.31
N SER A 242 4.49 -2.64 0.18
CA SER A 242 5.44 -3.05 -0.86
C SER A 242 6.67 -3.72 -0.29
N SER A 243 7.34 -4.49 -1.14
CA SER A 243 8.70 -4.97 -0.90
C SER A 243 9.49 -4.90 -2.18
N PHE A 244 10.82 -4.95 -2.07
CA PHE A 244 11.71 -4.74 -3.20
C PHE A 244 12.80 -5.81 -3.24
N LEU A 245 12.98 -6.45 -4.39
CA LEU A 245 14.12 -7.32 -4.68
C LEU A 245 15.10 -6.57 -5.59
N LEU A 246 16.36 -6.47 -5.18
CA LEU A 246 17.44 -5.83 -5.91
C LEU A 246 18.55 -6.83 -6.22
N VAL A 247 18.97 -6.90 -7.49
CA VAL A 247 20.03 -7.79 -7.98
C VAL A 247 20.80 -7.11 -9.10
N ASP A 248 22.11 -7.29 -9.16
CA ASP A 248 22.89 -7.03 -10.38
C ASP A 248 23.17 -8.35 -11.12
N PRO A 249 22.35 -8.74 -12.12
CA PRO A 249 22.46 -10.06 -12.76
C PRO A 249 23.69 -10.18 -13.66
N PHE A 250 24.36 -9.06 -13.97
CA PHE A 250 25.54 -9.05 -14.84
C PHE A 250 26.84 -9.25 -14.07
N TYR A 251 26.79 -9.22 -12.73
CA TYR A 251 27.92 -9.54 -11.89
C TYR A 251 27.93 -11.03 -11.56
N THR A 252 28.51 -11.81 -12.46
CA THR A 252 29.07 -13.13 -12.15
C THR A 252 30.58 -12.95 -12.20
N SER A 253 31.31 -13.17 -11.11
CA SER A 253 32.77 -12.95 -11.12
C SER A 253 33.41 -13.90 -12.12
N ALA A 254 33.77 -13.39 -13.29
CA ALA A 254 34.38 -14.18 -14.36
C ALA A 254 35.85 -14.57 -14.06
N SER A 255 36.37 -14.28 -12.85
CA SER A 255 37.81 -14.42 -12.55
C SER A 255 38.16 -15.14 -11.24
N ALA A 256 37.23 -15.83 -10.58
CA ALA A 256 37.55 -16.68 -9.45
C ALA A 256 37.09 -18.12 -9.71
N SER A 257 37.95 -19.09 -9.47
CA SER A 257 37.70 -20.53 -9.64
C SER A 257 36.62 -21.11 -8.70
N ASP A 258 35.98 -20.26 -7.89
CA ASP A 258 34.79 -20.57 -7.11
C ASP A 258 33.60 -19.80 -7.71
N VAL A 259 32.55 -20.55 -8.09
CA VAL A 259 31.30 -20.00 -8.63
C VAL A 259 30.71 -19.03 -7.61
N THR A 260 30.95 -17.73 -7.79
CA THR A 260 30.36 -16.68 -6.93
C THR A 260 29.03 -16.25 -7.53
N VAL A 261 27.96 -16.55 -6.81
CA VAL A 261 26.58 -16.24 -7.21
C VAL A 261 26.32 -14.74 -7.01
N ALA A 262 25.56 -14.11 -7.93
CA ALA A 262 25.15 -12.72 -7.81
C ALA A 262 24.39 -12.50 -6.49
N GLY A 263 24.83 -11.53 -5.70
CA GLY A 263 24.20 -11.17 -4.44
C GLY A 263 22.88 -10.42 -4.67
N ALA A 264 21.84 -10.86 -3.97
CA ALA A 264 20.54 -10.20 -3.94
C ALA A 264 20.24 -9.57 -2.58
N ALA A 265 19.47 -8.48 -2.59
CA ALA A 265 18.83 -7.95 -1.39
C ALA A 265 17.31 -7.95 -1.54
N ILE A 266 16.61 -8.33 -0.47
CA ILE A 266 15.18 -8.07 -0.32
C ILE A 266 14.99 -7.01 0.76
N ILE A 267 14.31 -5.92 0.42
CA ILE A 267 13.91 -4.85 1.35
C ILE A 267 12.45 -5.10 1.73
N ASP A 268 12.19 -5.10 3.03
CA ASP A 268 10.88 -5.23 3.65
C ASP A 268 10.14 -6.51 3.20
N PRO A 269 10.66 -7.73 3.45
CA PRO A 269 10.01 -8.96 3.00
C PRO A 269 8.69 -9.25 3.71
N ARG A 270 7.71 -9.74 2.96
CA ARG A 270 6.37 -10.14 3.42
C ARG A 270 6.20 -11.65 3.40
N ALA A 271 5.55 -12.22 4.42
CA ALA A 271 5.29 -13.66 4.50
C ALA A 271 4.43 -14.15 3.32
N GLU A 272 3.54 -13.32 2.81
CA GLU A 272 2.64 -13.68 1.70
C GLU A 272 3.34 -13.83 0.36
N GLN A 273 4.59 -13.40 0.23
CA GLN A 273 5.31 -13.28 -1.04
C GLN A 273 6.57 -14.16 -1.10
N LEU A 274 6.79 -15.03 -0.11
CA LEU A 274 7.96 -15.90 -0.03
C LEU A 274 8.22 -16.71 -1.30
N GLU A 275 7.17 -17.33 -1.86
CA GLU A 275 7.31 -18.09 -3.10
C GLU A 275 7.60 -17.21 -4.32
N ALA A 276 7.07 -15.99 -4.36
CA ALA A 276 7.38 -15.04 -5.42
C ALA A 276 8.86 -14.61 -5.36
N TYR A 277 9.38 -14.37 -4.15
CA TYR A 277 10.80 -14.05 -3.95
C TYR A 277 11.70 -15.18 -4.42
N ALA A 278 11.39 -16.41 -4.00
CA ALA A 278 12.19 -17.57 -4.35
C ALA A 278 12.14 -17.88 -5.85
N ALA A 279 10.96 -17.77 -6.48
CA ALA A 279 10.79 -17.94 -7.91
C ALA A 279 11.60 -16.89 -8.70
N ASP A 280 11.57 -15.63 -8.27
CA ASP A 280 12.31 -14.56 -8.93
C ASP A 280 13.83 -14.71 -8.74
N LEU A 281 14.30 -15.07 -7.53
CA LEU A 281 15.70 -15.38 -7.28
C LEU A 281 16.21 -16.53 -8.16
N ALA A 282 15.44 -17.63 -8.24
CA ALA A 282 15.76 -18.77 -9.09
C ALA A 282 15.75 -18.40 -10.59
N ARG A 283 14.77 -17.61 -11.02
CA ARG A 283 14.66 -17.13 -12.41
C ARG A 283 15.83 -16.23 -12.80
N ILE A 284 16.28 -15.37 -11.87
CA ILE A 284 17.40 -14.46 -12.10
C ILE A 284 18.75 -15.20 -12.01
N GLY A 285 18.80 -16.32 -11.26
CA GLY A 285 20.04 -17.03 -10.97
C GLY A 285 20.87 -16.33 -9.88
N ALA A 286 20.19 -15.74 -8.90
CA ALA A 286 20.80 -15.01 -7.79
C ALA A 286 20.56 -15.70 -6.44
N THR A 287 21.47 -15.47 -5.49
CA THR A 287 21.32 -15.93 -4.11
C THR A 287 21.01 -14.76 -3.21
N LEU A 288 20.07 -14.94 -2.28
CA LEU A 288 19.76 -13.93 -1.28
C LEU A 288 20.95 -13.75 -0.33
N SER A 289 21.60 -12.59 -0.42
CA SER A 289 22.74 -12.23 0.43
C SER A 289 22.35 -11.28 1.57
N CYS A 290 21.26 -10.52 1.40
CA CYS A 290 20.85 -9.50 2.36
C CYS A 290 19.32 -9.41 2.48
N ILE A 291 18.84 -9.22 3.70
CA ILE A 291 17.46 -8.89 4.02
C ILE A 291 17.47 -7.57 4.80
N ILE A 292 16.82 -6.54 4.28
CA ILE A 292 16.79 -5.21 4.90
C ILE A 292 15.39 -4.95 5.45
N PHE A 293 15.28 -4.55 6.72
CA PHE A 293 14.04 -4.07 7.34
C PHE A 293 14.14 -2.57 7.57
N THR A 294 13.31 -1.81 6.88
CA THR A 294 13.21 -0.36 7.08
C THR A 294 12.49 0.00 8.36
N HIS A 295 11.61 -0.88 8.86
CA HIS A 295 10.86 -0.72 10.11
C HIS A 295 10.28 -2.07 10.55
N CYS A 296 9.83 -2.17 11.81
CA CYS A 296 8.96 -3.28 12.21
C CYS A 296 7.56 -3.09 11.61
N TYR A 297 7.02 -4.12 10.98
CA TYR A 297 5.68 -4.08 10.40
C TYR A 297 4.60 -3.93 11.48
N VAL A 298 3.57 -3.16 11.16
CA VAL A 298 2.37 -3.01 12.00
C VAL A 298 1.12 -3.56 11.32
N ASP A 299 1.20 -3.75 10.00
CA ASP A 299 0.09 -4.06 9.11
C ASP A 299 0.22 -5.44 8.45
N GLY A 300 1.07 -6.31 9.01
CA GLY A 300 1.04 -7.74 8.73
C GLY A 300 2.34 -8.48 9.04
N ALA A 301 2.41 -9.75 8.65
CA ALA A 301 3.55 -10.62 8.91
C ALA A 301 4.76 -10.32 8.01
N SER A 302 5.92 -10.22 8.64
CA SER A 302 7.20 -10.25 7.94
C SER A 302 7.47 -11.68 7.45
N GLY A 303 8.19 -11.82 6.34
CA GLY A 303 8.70 -13.12 5.89
C GLY A 303 10.10 -13.44 6.43
N LEU A 304 10.51 -12.84 7.55
CA LEU A 304 11.91 -12.88 8.00
C LEU A 304 12.36 -14.28 8.38
N THR A 305 11.59 -14.95 9.24
CA THR A 305 11.96 -16.27 9.78
C THR A 305 12.08 -17.29 8.65
N GLU A 306 11.08 -17.35 7.79
CA GLU A 306 11.01 -18.29 6.66
C GLU A 306 12.11 -18.01 5.62
N LEU A 307 12.45 -16.74 5.37
CA LEU A 307 13.57 -16.40 4.51
C LEU A 307 14.91 -16.80 5.11
N LEU A 308 15.12 -16.66 6.42
CA LEU A 308 16.35 -17.10 7.07
C LEU A 308 16.48 -18.62 7.13
N GLU A 309 15.37 -19.34 7.29
CA GLU A 309 15.35 -20.80 7.16
C GLU A 309 15.76 -21.24 5.75
N ARG A 310 15.24 -20.57 4.71
CA ARG A 310 15.54 -20.88 3.30
C ARG A 310 16.91 -20.37 2.85
N PHE A 311 17.39 -19.27 3.43
CA PHE A 311 18.64 -18.59 3.09
C PHE A 311 19.43 -18.24 4.36
N PRO A 312 19.99 -19.22 5.08
CA PRO A 312 20.64 -18.99 6.37
C PRO A 312 21.93 -18.16 6.30
N ALA A 313 22.51 -18.02 5.09
CA ALA A 313 23.66 -17.17 4.84
C ALA A 313 23.27 -15.70 4.59
N ALA A 314 21.98 -15.38 4.45
CA ALA A 314 21.53 -14.02 4.22
C ALA A 314 21.76 -13.17 5.46
N ARG A 315 22.42 -12.03 5.28
CA ARG A 315 22.64 -11.05 6.35
C ARG A 315 21.36 -10.24 6.58
N VAL A 316 20.97 -10.03 7.83
CA VAL A 316 19.85 -9.14 8.18
C VAL A 316 20.38 -7.76 8.55
N VAL A 317 19.84 -6.72 7.93
CA VAL A 317 20.15 -5.31 8.23
C VAL A 317 18.86 -4.63 8.69
N SER A 318 18.91 -3.97 9.84
CA SER A 318 17.76 -3.26 10.43
C SER A 318 18.27 -2.12 11.32
N GLY A 319 17.36 -1.30 11.86
CA GLY A 319 17.73 -0.32 12.90
C GLY A 319 18.11 -0.92 14.25
N ILE A 320 18.06 -2.25 14.40
CA ILE A 320 18.43 -3.00 15.60
C ILE A 320 19.81 -3.68 15.39
N PRO A 321 20.77 -3.57 16.35
CA PRO A 321 20.66 -2.85 17.62
C PRO A 321 20.61 -1.34 17.40
N LEU A 322 19.95 -0.58 18.29
CA LEU A 322 19.83 0.87 18.18
C LEU A 322 21.19 1.58 18.15
N ALA A 323 21.24 2.71 17.44
CA ALA A 323 22.43 3.56 17.30
C ALA A 323 21.98 4.99 16.95
N PRO A 324 22.88 5.98 17.04
CA PRO A 324 22.55 7.37 16.79
C PRO A 324 21.89 7.59 15.43
N ALA A 325 20.92 8.52 15.38
CA ALA A 325 20.32 8.95 14.13
C ALA A 325 21.39 9.48 13.15
N GLY A 326 21.24 9.17 11.87
CA GLY A 326 22.21 9.46 10.82
C GLY A 326 23.33 8.43 10.66
N THR A 327 23.45 7.44 11.56
CA THR A 327 24.41 6.34 11.37
C THR A 327 24.13 5.64 10.03
N THR A 328 25.19 5.40 9.26
CA THR A 328 25.11 4.76 7.95
C THR A 328 25.77 3.39 7.93
N GLU A 329 25.28 2.51 7.06
CA GLU A 329 25.85 1.18 6.83
C GLU A 329 25.68 0.81 5.35
N ASP A 330 26.77 0.37 4.71
CA ASP A 330 26.78 -0.03 3.30
C ASP A 330 26.56 -1.55 3.14
N VAL A 331 25.76 -1.91 2.14
CA VAL A 331 25.51 -3.27 1.66
C VAL A 331 25.94 -3.31 0.19
N LEU A 332 27.07 -3.96 -0.09
CA LEU A 332 27.57 -4.11 -1.46
C LEU A 332 26.98 -5.39 -2.08
N LEU A 333 26.18 -5.25 -3.15
CA LEU A 333 25.63 -6.38 -3.90
C LEU A 333 26.48 -6.74 -5.12
N SER A 334 27.07 -5.71 -5.74
CA SER A 334 28.08 -5.82 -6.78
C SER A 334 28.98 -4.57 -6.75
N PRO A 335 30.11 -4.52 -7.48
CA PRO A 335 30.92 -3.31 -7.61
C PRO A 335 30.17 -2.10 -8.18
N ARG A 336 28.98 -2.32 -8.77
CA ARG A 336 28.14 -1.28 -9.34
C ARG A 336 26.91 -1.00 -8.51
N LEU A 337 26.37 -1.98 -7.79
CA LEU A 337 25.13 -1.86 -7.02
C LEU A 337 25.43 -1.91 -5.52
N ARG A 338 25.22 -0.76 -4.86
CA ARG A 338 25.39 -0.60 -3.41
C ARG A 338 24.11 -0.04 -2.81
N LEU A 339 23.70 -0.59 -1.67
CA LEU A 339 22.65 -0.03 -0.85
C LEU A 339 23.29 0.60 0.39
N ARG A 340 22.88 1.81 0.76
CA ARG A 340 23.29 2.42 2.03
C ARG A 340 22.08 2.61 2.92
N THR A 341 22.10 2.05 4.11
CA THR A 341 21.06 2.31 5.10
C THR A 341 21.43 3.51 5.96
N VAL A 342 20.47 4.38 6.25
CA VAL A 342 20.62 5.55 7.12
C VAL A 342 19.60 5.45 8.25
N ARG A 343 20.03 5.58 9.50
CA ARG A 343 19.12 5.51 10.66
C ARG A 343 18.32 6.79 10.83
N VAL A 344 17.00 6.69 10.79
CA VAL A 344 16.11 7.86 10.88
C VAL A 344 14.98 7.52 11.86
N PRO A 345 15.18 7.65 13.18
CA PRO A 345 14.21 7.24 14.20
C PRO A 345 13.04 8.22 14.34
N ALA A 346 12.29 8.44 13.26
CA ALA A 346 11.23 9.45 13.16
C ALA A 346 9.82 8.87 13.34
N PHE A 347 9.58 7.62 12.95
CA PHE A 347 8.32 6.91 13.14
C PHE A 347 8.42 5.85 14.24
N SER A 348 9.56 5.16 14.28
CA SER A 348 9.95 4.21 15.30
C SER A 348 11.46 4.28 15.56
N PRO A 349 11.96 3.88 16.74
CA PRO A 349 13.40 3.92 17.05
C PRO A 349 14.26 3.14 16.06
N GLU A 350 13.72 2.06 15.47
CA GLU A 350 14.43 1.19 14.54
C GLU A 350 14.31 1.57 13.06
N CYS A 351 13.70 2.72 12.73
CA CYS A 351 13.49 3.10 11.34
C CYS A 351 14.79 3.36 10.56
N LEU A 352 14.81 2.87 9.31
CA LEU A 352 15.86 3.10 8.33
C LEU A 352 15.31 3.71 7.04
N LEU A 353 16.12 4.56 6.43
CA LEU A 353 16.07 4.93 5.02
C LEU A 353 17.09 4.06 4.25
N VAL A 354 16.78 3.63 3.03
CA VAL A 354 17.75 2.91 2.17
C VAL A 354 18.00 3.71 0.90
N GLU A 355 19.24 4.13 0.71
CA GLU A 355 19.73 4.74 -0.52
C GLU A 355 20.19 3.67 -1.51
N ILE A 356 19.78 3.78 -2.77
CA ILE A 356 20.18 2.88 -3.86
C ILE A 356 21.21 3.60 -4.72
N TYR A 357 22.46 3.14 -4.68
CA TYR A 357 23.54 3.62 -5.54
C TYR A 357 23.78 2.65 -6.69
N PHE A 358 23.86 3.20 -7.90
CA PHE A 358 24.28 2.46 -9.09
C PHE A 358 25.43 3.19 -9.80
N SER A 359 26.59 2.54 -9.90
CA SER A 359 27.85 3.12 -10.39
C SER A 359 28.18 4.42 -9.64
N GLU A 360 28.17 4.37 -8.31
CA GLU A 360 28.40 5.50 -7.38
C GLU A 360 27.40 6.68 -7.47
N VAL A 361 26.37 6.59 -8.30
CA VAL A 361 25.33 7.62 -8.41
C VAL A 361 24.09 7.20 -7.63
N LEU A 362 23.58 8.07 -6.76
CA LEU A 362 22.30 7.87 -6.08
C LEU A 362 21.16 7.83 -7.11
N LYS A 363 20.41 6.73 -7.14
CA LYS A 363 19.30 6.51 -8.08
C LYS A 363 17.94 6.45 -7.43
N GLY A 364 17.86 6.01 -6.17
CA GLY A 364 16.59 5.91 -5.48
C GLY A 364 16.70 5.87 -3.97
N LEU A 365 15.54 6.06 -3.33
CA LEU A 365 15.38 6.06 -1.88
C LEU A 365 14.21 5.14 -1.51
N CYS A 366 14.47 4.04 -0.82
CA CYS A 366 13.41 3.27 -0.17
C CYS A 366 13.17 3.85 1.22
N THR A 367 12.06 4.55 1.39
CA THR A 367 11.78 5.36 2.59
C THR A 367 11.08 4.62 3.70
N GLY A 368 10.66 3.36 3.48
CA GLY A 368 9.90 2.66 4.51
C GLY A 368 8.58 3.37 4.77
N VAL A 369 8.37 3.68 6.05
CA VAL A 369 7.28 4.52 6.58
C VAL A 369 7.67 6.00 6.72
N LEU A 370 8.95 6.36 6.53
CA LEU A 370 9.48 7.69 6.81
C LEU A 370 8.96 8.79 5.89
N TRP A 371 8.50 8.41 4.69
CA TRP A 371 7.95 9.34 3.72
C TRP A 371 7.14 8.60 2.66
N GLY A 372 5.88 9.01 2.45
CA GLY A 372 5.04 8.62 1.31
C GLY A 372 5.20 9.57 0.13
N THR A 373 4.47 9.36 -0.97
CA THR A 373 4.57 10.32 -2.10
C THR A 373 3.99 11.68 -1.76
N ASP A 374 2.99 11.76 -0.89
CA ASP A 374 2.29 13.00 -0.51
C ASP A 374 1.99 13.09 1.00
N ALA A 375 2.64 12.27 1.83
CA ALA A 375 2.39 12.20 3.26
C ALA A 375 3.66 11.98 4.09
N ALA A 376 3.64 12.59 5.28
CA ALA A 376 4.59 12.30 6.35
C ALA A 376 4.20 11.03 7.12
N PRO A 377 5.12 10.42 7.88
CA PRO A 377 4.82 9.30 8.77
C PRO A 377 3.78 9.70 9.80
N ARG A 378 2.93 8.75 10.18
CA ARG A 378 2.14 8.88 11.40
C ARG A 378 3.06 8.83 12.62
N CYS A 379 2.85 9.74 13.56
CA CYS A 379 3.70 9.92 14.73
C CYS A 379 3.17 9.20 15.98
N ASP A 380 1.91 8.79 15.96
CA ASP A 380 1.25 8.15 17.10
C ASP A 380 1.82 6.76 17.40
N LEU A 381 2.48 6.13 16.41
CA LEU A 381 3.22 4.89 16.57
C LEU A 381 4.61 5.08 17.24
N LEU A 382 5.05 6.31 17.52
CA LEU A 382 6.25 6.50 18.35
C LEU A 382 6.00 6.07 19.81
N HIS A 383 4.75 6.13 20.27
CA HIS A 383 4.35 5.79 21.63
C HIS A 383 3.49 4.52 21.65
N TRP A 384 3.87 3.53 22.46
CA TRP A 384 3.12 2.29 22.75
C TRP A 384 2.05 2.59 23.82
N SER A 385 1.10 3.46 23.50
CA SER A 385 0.12 3.95 24.49
C SER A 385 -1.15 3.07 24.62
N ALA A 386 -1.37 2.10 23.72
CA ALA A 386 -2.63 1.35 23.62
C ALA A 386 -2.57 -0.11 24.13
N PHE A 387 -1.41 -0.65 24.51
CA PHE A 387 -1.37 -2.00 25.11
C PHE A 387 -2.07 -1.95 26.48
N PRO A 388 -3.00 -2.87 26.80
CA PRO A 388 -3.70 -2.85 28.08
C PRO A 388 -2.66 -2.98 29.20
N ARG A 389 -2.42 -1.88 29.92
CA ARG A 389 -1.65 -1.91 31.15
C ARG A 389 -2.37 -2.87 32.09
N GLU A 390 -1.69 -3.91 32.56
CA GLU A 390 -2.21 -4.71 33.67
C GLU A 390 -2.50 -3.74 34.82
N THR A 391 -3.78 -3.46 35.09
CA THR A 391 -4.20 -2.71 36.26
C THR A 391 -4.08 -3.62 37.48
N GLY A 392 -2.86 -4.01 37.83
CA GLY A 392 -2.59 -4.68 39.09
C GLY A 392 -2.72 -3.66 40.21
N HIS A 393 -3.86 -3.67 40.93
CA HIS A 393 -4.23 -3.05 42.23
C HIS A 393 -3.69 -1.66 42.66
N GLY A 394 -2.80 -1.01 41.92
CA GLY A 394 -2.37 0.37 42.11
C GLY A 394 -3.39 1.29 41.47
N ARG A 395 -3.81 2.30 42.23
CA ARG A 395 -4.75 3.36 41.83
C ARG A 395 -4.44 3.81 40.39
N ALA A 396 -5.30 3.43 39.45
CA ALA A 396 -5.21 3.88 38.07
C ALA A 396 -5.21 5.43 38.07
N PRO A 397 -4.26 6.10 37.39
CA PRO A 397 -4.44 7.51 37.11
C PRO A 397 -5.75 7.67 36.30
N PRO A 398 -6.47 8.79 36.49
CA PRO A 398 -7.79 8.99 35.90
C PRO A 398 -7.73 8.72 34.40
N SER A 399 -8.65 7.87 33.93
CA SER A 399 -8.85 7.45 32.54
C SER A 399 -8.33 8.47 31.53
N SER A 400 -7.13 8.24 31.02
CA SER A 400 -6.71 8.81 29.75
C SER A 400 -7.64 8.21 28.72
N SER A 401 -8.61 9.01 28.23
CA SER A 401 -9.31 8.64 27.00
C SER A 401 -8.25 8.36 25.93
N ILE A 402 -8.54 7.48 24.99
CA ILE A 402 -7.70 7.23 23.81
C ILE A 402 -7.46 8.54 23.00
N ASN A 403 -8.20 9.61 23.33
CA ASN A 403 -8.06 10.97 22.79
C ASN A 403 -7.36 11.97 23.75
N GLY A 404 -6.88 11.52 24.92
CA GLY A 404 -6.45 12.34 26.05
C GLY A 404 -4.94 12.34 26.24
N GLY A 405 -4.23 13.08 25.40
CA GLY A 405 -2.78 13.29 25.53
C GLY A 405 -2.22 14.25 24.48
N GLY A 406 -2.88 15.39 24.24
CA GLY A 406 -2.43 16.37 23.22
C GLY A 406 -0.97 16.83 23.40
N PHE A 407 -0.46 16.83 24.63
CA PHE A 407 0.95 17.18 24.92
C PHE A 407 1.94 16.09 24.50
N ASP A 408 1.59 14.80 24.59
CA ASP A 408 2.48 13.70 24.21
C ASP A 408 2.56 13.55 22.69
N ARG A 409 1.41 13.69 22.01
CA ARG A 409 1.34 13.68 20.54
C ARG A 409 2.11 14.83 19.90
N ASP A 410 2.04 16.04 20.47
CA ASP A 410 2.78 17.18 19.95
C ASP A 410 4.30 16.97 20.08
N ALA A 411 4.76 16.46 21.23
CA ALA A 411 6.17 16.13 21.43
C ALA A 411 6.67 15.07 20.43
N ALA A 412 5.87 14.02 20.17
CA ALA A 412 6.15 13.06 19.10
C ALA A 412 6.28 13.71 17.73
N LEU A 413 5.37 14.62 17.38
CA LEU A 413 5.41 15.35 16.10
C LEU A 413 6.61 16.29 16.00
N GLU A 414 6.99 16.95 17.09
CA GLU A 414 8.18 17.80 17.15
C GLU A 414 9.46 16.98 16.96
N HIS A 415 9.57 15.82 17.61
CA HIS A 415 10.67 14.87 17.42
C HIS A 415 10.71 14.33 15.98
N THR A 416 9.55 13.95 15.44
CA THR A 416 9.40 13.51 14.05
C THR A 416 9.88 14.59 13.09
N HIS A 417 9.44 15.83 13.28
CA HIS A 417 9.86 16.98 12.50
C HIS A 417 11.37 17.19 12.57
N ALA A 418 11.96 17.25 13.77
CA ALA A 418 13.39 17.47 13.93
C ALA A 418 14.24 16.39 13.24
N THR A 419 13.82 15.13 13.37
CA THR A 419 14.52 13.97 12.78
C THR A 419 14.40 13.96 11.26
N LEU A 420 13.18 14.09 10.72
CA LEU A 420 12.97 14.12 9.27
C LEU A 420 13.59 15.37 8.65
N LYS A 421 13.52 16.52 9.31
CA LYS A 421 14.13 17.74 8.80
C LYS A 421 15.62 17.54 8.58
N LYS A 422 16.32 17.05 9.61
CA LYS A 422 17.78 16.85 9.56
C LYS A 422 18.22 15.76 8.58
N TYR A 423 17.58 14.59 8.60
CA TYR A 423 18.10 13.40 7.89
C TYR A 423 17.39 13.09 6.57
N LEU A 424 16.29 13.77 6.25
CA LEU A 424 15.56 13.60 5.00
C LEU A 424 15.41 14.94 4.25
N PHE A 425 14.86 15.97 4.88
CA PHE A 425 14.62 17.24 4.20
C PHE A 425 15.93 17.93 3.82
N ASP A 426 16.82 18.18 4.77
CA ASP A 426 18.07 18.91 4.54
C ASP A 426 18.96 18.16 3.54
N ALA A 427 18.96 16.84 3.59
CA ALA A 427 19.76 15.98 2.71
C ALA A 427 19.23 15.92 1.26
N TYR A 428 17.91 15.85 1.06
CA TYR A 428 17.35 15.52 -0.27
C TYR A 428 16.37 16.56 -0.84
N PHE A 429 15.63 17.29 0.00
CA PHE A 429 14.60 18.25 -0.47
C PHE A 429 15.07 19.70 -0.43
N SER A 430 15.83 20.10 0.59
CA SER A 430 16.36 21.46 0.73
C SER A 430 17.17 21.91 -0.52
N PRO A 431 18.07 21.08 -1.09
CA PRO A 431 18.80 21.45 -2.31
C PRO A 431 17.88 21.67 -3.53
N LEU A 432 16.77 20.93 -3.62
CA LEU A 432 15.78 21.05 -4.69
C LEU A 432 14.89 22.29 -4.52
N CYS A 433 14.58 22.65 -3.28
CA CYS A 433 13.80 23.85 -2.98
C CYS A 433 14.60 25.13 -3.26
N ALA A 434 15.91 25.12 -3.00
CA ALA A 434 16.79 26.27 -3.22
C ALA A 434 17.04 26.58 -4.71
N SER A 435 17.05 25.58 -5.59
CA SER A 435 17.29 25.78 -7.03
C SER A 435 16.10 26.42 -7.76
N GLY A 436 14.89 26.32 -7.20
CA GLY A 436 13.66 26.86 -7.80
C GLY A 436 13.48 28.37 -7.64
N SER A 437 14.20 29.03 -6.73
CA SER A 437 14.16 30.48 -6.53
C SER A 437 15.05 31.22 -7.53
N GLY A 438 14.72 31.11 -8.83
CA GLY A 438 15.14 32.14 -9.79
C GLY A 438 14.59 33.51 -9.37
N PRO A 439 15.16 34.64 -9.84
CA PRO A 439 14.70 35.98 -9.47
C PRO A 439 13.22 36.11 -9.83
N SER A 440 12.36 36.02 -8.81
CA SER A 440 10.92 36.05 -8.98
C SER A 440 10.52 37.39 -9.57
N ARG A 441 9.93 37.39 -10.77
CA ARG A 441 9.06 38.49 -11.19
C ARG A 441 8.01 38.68 -10.09
N PRO A 442 7.76 39.89 -9.60
CA PRO A 442 6.84 40.12 -8.51
C PRO A 442 5.43 39.71 -8.97
N SER A 443 4.95 38.55 -8.50
CA SER A 443 3.54 38.19 -8.62
C SER A 443 2.78 39.05 -7.63
N GLY A 444 2.17 40.12 -8.13
CA GLY A 444 1.36 41.04 -7.34
C GLY A 444 0.14 40.37 -6.73
N ARG A 445 0.30 39.75 -5.56
CA ARG A 445 -0.74 39.63 -4.54
C ARG A 445 -0.09 39.78 -3.18
N VAL A 446 -0.16 41.00 -2.67
CA VAL A 446 0.24 41.40 -1.33
C VAL A 446 -0.63 40.66 -0.32
N ALA A 447 -0.10 39.62 0.31
CA ALA A 447 -0.61 39.16 1.60
C ALA A 447 -0.05 40.12 2.67
N LYS A 448 -0.95 40.84 3.34
CA LYS A 448 -0.59 41.66 4.51
C LYS A 448 -0.18 40.72 5.64
N SER A 449 1.10 40.72 6.00
CA SER A 449 1.59 40.19 7.27
C SER A 449 2.62 41.15 7.84
N ALA A 450 2.46 41.47 9.13
CA ALA A 450 3.25 42.43 9.87
C ALA A 450 4.72 41.97 10.01
N ARG A 451 5.65 42.92 9.82
CA ARG A 451 7.07 42.79 10.11
C ARG A 451 7.33 43.01 11.59
N THR A 452 8.14 42.16 12.17
CA THR A 452 9.03 42.48 13.30
C THR A 452 10.44 42.09 12.86
N ASP A 453 11.34 43.07 12.90
CA ASP A 453 12.76 42.93 12.58
C ASP A 453 13.47 42.24 13.75
N GLU A 454 14.17 41.13 13.49
CA GLU A 454 15.20 40.60 14.39
C GLU A 454 16.45 40.20 13.60
N ALA A 455 17.58 40.44 14.27
CA ALA A 455 18.94 40.45 13.75
C ALA A 455 19.44 39.08 13.29
N VAL A 456 20.19 39.08 12.19
CA VAL A 456 20.90 37.90 11.66
C VAL A 456 22.28 37.84 12.31
N GLU A 457 22.50 36.84 13.16
CA GLU A 457 23.84 36.45 13.64
C GLU A 457 24.59 35.66 12.55
N GLU A 458 25.84 36.06 12.30
CA GLU A 458 26.78 35.37 11.41
C GLU A 458 27.12 33.97 11.97
N LYS A 459 26.66 32.92 11.29
CA LYS A 459 27.03 31.54 11.58
C LYS A 459 28.30 31.15 10.82
N LYS A 460 29.31 30.77 11.60
CA LYS A 460 30.63 30.30 11.18
C LYS A 460 30.53 28.95 10.45
N GLU A 461 30.97 28.91 9.20
CA GLU A 461 31.01 27.72 8.35
C GLU A 461 31.88 26.61 8.97
N THR A 462 31.31 25.41 9.07
CA THR A 462 31.99 24.19 9.52
C THR A 462 31.86 23.14 8.43
N MET A 463 33.02 22.70 7.91
CA MET A 463 33.32 21.58 7.00
C MET A 463 32.16 20.98 6.19
N ASP A 464 32.15 21.29 4.89
CA ASP A 464 31.28 20.70 3.87
C ASP A 464 31.52 19.19 3.69
N GLU A 465 30.63 18.37 4.23
CA GLU A 465 30.29 17.11 3.56
C GLU A 465 29.67 17.45 2.21
N ALA A 466 30.20 16.86 1.13
CA ALA A 466 29.78 17.13 -0.24
C ALA A 466 28.28 16.85 -0.41
N THR A 467 27.46 17.90 -0.33
CA THR A 467 26.04 17.82 -0.60
C THR A 467 25.84 17.42 -2.06
N PRO A 468 24.98 16.41 -2.34
CA PRO A 468 24.74 15.99 -3.70
C PRO A 468 24.21 17.17 -4.54
N ASN A 469 24.76 17.34 -5.74
CA ASN A 469 24.34 18.39 -6.67
C ASN A 469 22.82 18.31 -6.90
N SER A 470 22.11 19.45 -6.80
CA SER A 470 20.65 19.53 -6.90
C SER A 470 20.13 18.96 -8.24
N ASP A 471 20.89 19.14 -9.32
CA ASP A 471 20.59 18.55 -10.64
C ASP A 471 20.54 17.02 -10.59
N CYS A 472 21.37 16.37 -9.76
CA CYS A 472 21.37 14.92 -9.63
C CYS A 472 20.19 14.42 -8.79
N LEU A 473 19.75 15.19 -7.80
CA LEU A 473 18.64 14.83 -6.91
C LEU A 473 17.28 14.90 -7.63
N GLU A 474 17.14 15.73 -8.67
CA GLU A 474 15.87 15.90 -9.39
C GLU A 474 15.36 14.57 -9.99
N HIS A 475 16.28 13.66 -10.30
CA HIS A 475 16.00 12.37 -10.93
C HIS A 475 16.03 11.17 -9.97
N VAL A 476 16.34 11.39 -8.69
CA VAL A 476 16.29 10.32 -7.68
C VAL A 476 14.84 9.89 -7.46
N VAL A 477 14.58 8.59 -7.52
CA VAL A 477 13.23 8.03 -7.38
C VAL A 477 12.96 7.59 -5.94
N LEU A 478 11.89 8.10 -5.35
CA LEU A 478 11.41 7.70 -4.03
C LEU A 478 10.49 6.48 -4.13
N PHE A 479 10.71 5.50 -3.26
CA PHE A 479 9.97 4.24 -3.15
C PHE A 479 9.46 4.06 -1.71
N PRO A 480 8.20 4.40 -1.41
CA PRO A 480 7.64 4.13 -0.10
C PRO A 480 7.32 2.64 0.06
N THR A 481 7.37 2.15 1.29
CA THR A 481 6.91 0.78 1.63
C THR A 481 5.39 0.70 1.71
N HIS A 482 4.71 1.85 1.71
CA HIS A 482 3.28 1.98 1.96
C HIS A 482 2.64 2.90 0.92
N GLY A 483 1.57 2.41 0.28
CA GLY A 483 0.79 3.17 -0.68
C GLY A 483 -0.40 3.90 -0.04
N GLY A 484 -1.14 4.66 -0.85
CA GLY A 484 -2.33 5.36 -0.36
C GLY A 484 -3.46 4.44 0.11
N TYR A 485 -4.28 4.98 1.00
CA TYR A 485 -5.44 4.30 1.63
C TYR A 485 -5.10 3.11 2.55
N ASN A 486 -3.94 3.13 3.20
CA ASN A 486 -3.66 2.22 4.30
C ASN A 486 -3.76 2.92 5.66
N ASN A 487 -3.69 2.14 6.73
CA ASN A 487 -3.75 2.68 8.08
C ASN A 487 -2.39 3.21 8.55
N VAL A 488 -1.29 3.01 7.82
CA VAL A 488 0.07 3.39 8.24
C VAL A 488 0.46 4.80 7.78
N THR A 489 -0.16 5.33 6.72
CA THR A 489 0.13 6.65 6.19
C THR A 489 -1.15 7.41 5.84
N SER A 490 -1.10 8.74 5.94
CA SER A 490 -2.17 9.62 5.46
C SER A 490 -2.11 9.86 3.95
N GLN A 491 -1.26 9.12 3.23
CA GLN A 491 -1.09 9.22 1.79
C GLN A 491 -2.42 9.00 1.07
N LEU A 492 -2.78 9.96 0.22
CA LEU A 492 -3.99 9.90 -0.60
C LEU A 492 -3.66 9.44 -2.01
N ASP A 493 -2.47 9.79 -2.49
CA ASP A 493 -2.02 9.42 -3.82
C ASP A 493 -1.76 7.90 -3.97
N LEU A 494 -2.09 7.38 -5.15
CA LEU A 494 -1.93 5.97 -5.50
C LEU A 494 -0.54 5.64 -6.07
N TYR A 495 0.36 6.62 -6.09
CA TYR A 495 1.69 6.45 -6.66
C TYR A 495 2.60 5.65 -5.73
N TRP A 496 3.31 4.69 -6.31
CA TRP A 496 4.27 3.84 -5.60
C TRP A 496 5.71 4.23 -5.87
N ALA A 497 5.94 5.18 -6.78
CA ALA A 497 7.25 5.74 -7.03
C ALA A 497 7.12 7.11 -7.69
N ALA A 498 7.96 8.05 -7.27
CA ALA A 498 7.99 9.40 -7.85
C ALA A 498 9.41 9.99 -7.78
N PRO A 499 9.84 10.76 -8.80
CA PRO A 499 11.06 11.54 -8.73
C PRO A 499 10.97 12.60 -7.63
N LEU A 500 12.03 12.83 -6.87
CA LEU A 500 12.05 13.88 -5.83
C LEU A 500 11.74 15.26 -6.41
N GLY A 501 12.22 15.56 -7.61
CA GLY A 501 11.92 16.80 -8.32
C GLY A 501 10.43 16.98 -8.60
N ASP A 502 9.69 15.91 -8.92
CA ASP A 502 8.25 15.99 -9.13
C ASP A 502 7.50 16.16 -7.81
N LEU A 503 7.95 15.55 -6.72
CA LEU A 503 7.35 15.73 -5.40
C LEU A 503 7.39 17.20 -4.94
N THR A 504 8.46 17.95 -5.24
CA THR A 504 8.52 19.39 -4.91
C THR A 504 7.56 20.23 -5.77
N ARG A 505 7.07 19.69 -6.90
CA ARG A 505 6.13 20.34 -7.81
C ARG A 505 4.67 19.93 -7.57
N MET A 506 4.43 18.73 -7.07
CA MET A 506 3.09 18.21 -6.78
C MET A 506 2.47 18.95 -5.60
N LYS A 507 1.23 19.44 -5.77
CA LYS A 507 0.57 20.28 -4.77
C LYS A 507 0.44 19.61 -3.38
N HIS A 508 0.07 18.33 -3.34
CA HIS A 508 -0.14 17.61 -2.09
C HIS A 508 1.19 17.34 -1.37
N SER A 509 2.16 16.78 -2.09
CA SER A 509 3.54 16.57 -1.60
C SER A 509 4.19 17.87 -1.12
N ARG A 510 4.07 18.95 -1.89
CA ARG A 510 4.62 20.26 -1.54
C ARG A 510 4.07 20.81 -0.23
N ALA A 511 2.79 20.57 0.08
CA ALA A 511 2.24 21.02 1.36
C ALA A 511 2.93 20.37 2.57
N VAL A 512 3.30 19.08 2.46
CA VAL A 512 4.06 18.38 3.50
C VAL A 512 5.51 18.87 3.54
N ILE A 513 6.15 19.01 2.38
CA ILE A 513 7.54 19.48 2.25
C ILE A 513 7.68 20.89 2.82
N ASP A 514 6.77 21.81 2.48
CA ASP A 514 6.75 23.17 3.00
C ASP A 514 6.51 23.17 4.52
N ALA A 515 5.62 22.31 5.03
CA ALA A 515 5.42 22.17 6.47
C ALA A 515 6.70 21.69 7.19
N LEU A 516 7.42 20.73 6.62
CA LEU A 516 8.68 20.21 7.16
C LEU A 516 9.84 21.21 7.03
N ALA A 517 9.84 22.04 5.99
CA ALA A 517 10.84 23.09 5.79
C ALA A 517 10.79 24.16 6.89
N THR A 518 9.61 24.38 7.47
CA THR A 518 9.34 25.46 8.45
C THR A 518 9.75 25.09 9.88
N THR A 519 8.89 25.36 10.87
CA THR A 519 9.13 25.09 12.29
C THR A 519 8.34 23.86 12.74
N ALA A 520 8.73 23.30 13.88
CA ALA A 520 8.05 22.13 14.44
C ALA A 520 6.56 22.43 14.73
N GLU A 521 6.23 23.64 15.19
CA GLU A 521 4.85 24.05 15.48
C GLU A 521 3.99 24.13 14.21
N ALA A 522 4.58 24.55 13.08
CA ALA A 522 3.90 24.58 11.80
C ALA A 522 3.64 23.15 11.28
N PHE A 523 4.60 22.24 11.44
CA PHE A 523 4.43 20.82 11.12
C PHE A 523 3.38 20.13 12.01
N VAL A 524 3.38 20.42 13.32
CA VAL A 524 2.35 19.95 14.26
C VAL A 524 0.98 20.46 13.84
N ARG A 525 0.86 21.75 13.52
CA ARG A 525 -0.40 22.37 13.04
C ARG A 525 -0.89 21.76 11.74
N TYR A 526 0.03 21.44 10.82
CA TYR A 526 -0.30 20.73 9.58
C TYR A 526 -0.90 19.34 9.90
N ASN A 527 -0.21 18.53 10.70
CA ASN A 527 -0.65 17.18 11.07
C ASN A 527 -1.99 17.17 11.82
N ARG A 528 -2.27 18.17 12.65
CA ARG A 528 -3.57 18.32 13.34
C ARG A 528 -4.76 18.54 12.40
N ARG A 529 -4.53 19.03 11.18
CA ARG A 529 -5.57 19.22 10.16
C ARG A 529 -5.87 17.95 9.39
N LEU A 530 -4.94 17.00 9.39
CA LEU A 530 -5.15 15.71 8.75
C LEU A 530 -6.20 14.91 9.53
N PRO A 531 -7.09 14.17 8.86
CA PRO A 531 -7.97 13.23 9.53
C PRO A 531 -7.15 12.25 10.38
N PRO A 532 -7.58 11.94 11.60
CA PRO A 532 -6.93 10.89 12.37
C PRO A 532 -7.05 9.56 11.62
N LEU A 533 -5.96 8.80 11.57
CA LEU A 533 -5.98 7.43 11.10
C LEU A 533 -6.44 6.53 12.24
N SER A 534 -7.07 5.41 11.89
CA SER A 534 -7.35 4.38 12.88
C SER A 534 -6.03 3.84 13.45
N HIS A 535 -6.04 3.45 14.72
CA HIS A 535 -4.94 2.75 15.38
C HIS A 535 -5.41 1.33 15.73
N PRO A 536 -5.35 0.38 14.77
CA PRO A 536 -5.83 -0.96 15.00
C PRO A 536 -5.06 -1.65 16.13
N PRO A 537 -5.71 -2.37 17.04
CA PRO A 537 -5.05 -3.08 18.14
C PRO A 537 -3.96 -4.07 17.66
N SER A 538 -4.12 -4.61 16.44
CA SER A 538 -3.12 -5.47 15.81
C SER A 538 -1.78 -4.79 15.51
N PHE A 539 -1.72 -3.46 15.47
CA PHE A 539 -0.50 -2.72 15.11
C PHE A 539 0.59 -2.92 16.15
N ASP A 540 0.25 -2.68 17.42
CA ASP A 540 1.17 -2.84 18.54
C ASP A 540 1.65 -4.28 18.68
N ALA A 541 0.73 -5.24 18.53
CA ALA A 541 1.04 -6.66 18.64
C ALA A 541 1.94 -7.15 17.50
N SER A 542 1.63 -6.77 16.25
CA SER A 542 2.47 -7.11 15.09
C SER A 542 3.88 -6.58 15.30
N ARG A 543 3.99 -5.30 15.69
CA ARG A 543 5.28 -4.67 15.95
C ARG A 543 6.09 -5.37 17.01
N VAL A 544 5.46 -5.78 18.12
CA VAL A 544 6.11 -6.58 19.17
C VAL A 544 6.67 -7.88 18.57
N VAL A 545 5.89 -8.58 17.75
CA VAL A 545 6.32 -9.84 17.12
C VAL A 545 7.56 -9.61 16.27
N HIS A 546 7.58 -8.61 15.38
CA HIS A 546 8.74 -8.35 14.53
C HIS A 546 9.94 -7.84 15.31
N LEU A 547 9.73 -7.00 16.32
CA LEU A 547 10.81 -6.53 17.18
C LEU A 547 11.45 -7.68 17.95
N ARG A 548 10.67 -8.65 18.42
CA ARG A 548 11.19 -9.90 19.01
C ARG A 548 11.99 -10.72 18.02
N GLN A 549 11.50 -10.88 16.78
CA GLN A 549 12.24 -11.58 15.73
C GLN A 549 13.61 -10.92 15.47
N LEU A 550 13.66 -9.59 15.37
CA LEU A 550 14.93 -8.86 15.18
C LEU A 550 15.85 -8.97 16.40
N LEU A 551 15.31 -8.83 17.61
CA LEU A 551 16.08 -8.99 18.85
C LEU A 551 16.63 -10.41 19.03
N ALA A 552 15.90 -11.43 18.54
CA ALA A 552 16.34 -12.82 18.57
C ALA A 552 17.63 -13.06 17.77
N LEU A 553 17.87 -12.26 16.72
CA LEU A 553 19.09 -12.31 15.90
C LEU A 553 20.32 -11.71 16.60
N LEU A 554 20.13 -10.92 17.66
CA LEU A 554 21.22 -10.32 18.40
C LEU A 554 21.84 -11.29 19.42
N ARG A 555 23.15 -11.14 19.65
CA ARG A 555 23.83 -11.76 20.79
C ARG A 555 23.20 -11.27 22.09
N HIS A 556 23.24 -12.10 23.14
CA HIS A 556 22.61 -11.80 24.43
C HIS A 556 22.98 -10.40 24.98
N GLU A 557 24.25 -10.03 24.95
CA GLU A 557 24.72 -8.71 25.41
C GLU A 557 24.14 -7.55 24.59
N GLN A 558 24.13 -7.68 23.25
CA GLN A 558 23.56 -6.68 22.35
C GLN A 558 22.06 -6.56 22.54
N ARG A 559 21.37 -7.69 22.75
CA ARG A 559 19.94 -7.73 23.03
C ARG A 559 19.62 -6.98 24.32
N THR A 560 20.32 -7.27 25.41
CA THR A 560 20.11 -6.60 26.71
C THR A 560 20.38 -5.10 26.61
N ALA A 561 21.49 -4.70 25.98
CA ALA A 561 21.80 -3.28 25.77
C ALA A 561 20.73 -2.58 24.91
N CYS A 562 20.26 -3.23 23.84
CA CYS A 562 19.20 -2.70 22.99
C CYS A 562 17.88 -2.55 23.75
N LEU A 563 17.48 -3.56 24.54
CA LEU A 563 16.28 -3.52 25.36
C LEU A 563 16.29 -2.33 26.33
N THR A 564 17.42 -2.06 26.98
CA THR A 564 17.54 -0.92 27.91
C THR A 564 17.46 0.45 27.24
N GLN A 565 17.71 0.52 25.93
CA GLN A 565 17.65 1.76 25.15
C GLN A 565 16.27 2.00 24.51
N LEU A 566 15.42 0.97 24.43
CA LEU A 566 14.07 1.15 23.92
C LEU A 566 13.24 2.03 24.88
N PRO A 567 12.27 2.81 24.38
CA PRO A 567 11.30 3.49 25.23
C PRO A 567 10.59 2.54 26.21
N VAL A 568 10.25 3.03 27.40
CA VAL A 568 9.77 2.23 28.55
C VAL A 568 8.49 1.45 28.23
N ASP A 569 7.60 2.06 27.46
CA ASP A 569 6.38 1.45 26.95
C ASP A 569 6.67 0.29 25.98
N MET A 570 7.68 0.40 25.12
CA MET A 570 8.15 -0.71 24.27
C MET A 570 8.72 -1.86 25.10
N GLN A 571 9.53 -1.53 26.12
CA GLN A 571 10.09 -2.53 27.04
C GLN A 571 8.97 -3.28 27.76
N HIS A 572 7.98 -2.53 28.25
CA HIS A 572 6.78 -3.09 28.88
C HIS A 572 6.00 -3.97 27.89
N ALA A 573 5.73 -3.49 26.67
CA ALA A 573 5.06 -4.29 25.65
C ALA A 573 5.82 -5.60 25.37
N LEU A 574 7.16 -5.57 25.20
CA LEU A 574 7.99 -6.75 24.99
C LEU A 574 8.00 -7.71 26.19
N GLN A 575 7.93 -7.20 27.42
CA GLN A 575 7.96 -7.99 28.64
C GLN A 575 6.62 -8.66 28.95
N TYR A 576 5.51 -7.96 28.73
CA TYR A 576 4.17 -8.40 29.14
C TYR A 576 3.29 -8.91 28.00
N SER A 577 3.68 -8.71 26.73
CA SER A 577 2.97 -9.36 25.63
C SER A 577 3.20 -10.88 25.68
N PHE A 578 2.17 -11.64 25.35
CA PHE A 578 2.23 -13.09 25.21
C PHE A 578 3.41 -13.50 24.31
N ASP A 579 4.25 -14.44 24.78
CA ASP A 579 5.29 -15.07 23.96
C ASP A 579 4.78 -16.45 23.48
N PRO A 580 4.36 -16.56 22.20
CA PRO A 580 3.82 -17.80 21.66
C PRO A 580 4.84 -18.94 21.63
N SER A 581 6.14 -18.61 21.53
CA SER A 581 7.20 -19.62 21.46
C SER A 581 7.38 -20.34 22.80
N ALA A 582 7.32 -19.59 23.91
CA ALA A 582 7.35 -20.15 25.25
C ALA A 582 6.16 -21.08 25.56
N ALA A 583 5.01 -20.86 24.91
CA ALA A 583 3.83 -21.71 25.04
C ALA A 583 3.91 -23.02 24.24
N GLN A 584 4.67 -23.05 23.14
CA GLN A 584 4.88 -24.29 22.35
C GLN A 584 5.80 -25.27 23.09
N ASP A 585 6.86 -24.77 23.71
CA ASP A 585 7.78 -25.60 24.51
C ASP A 585 7.13 -26.12 25.81
N ALA A 586 6.17 -25.37 26.37
CA ALA A 586 5.44 -25.71 27.59
C ALA A 586 4.48 -26.90 27.49
N LEU A 587 4.21 -27.43 26.28
CA LEU A 587 3.41 -28.63 26.09
C LEU A 587 4.15 -29.92 26.50
N GLY A 588 5.47 -29.84 26.76
CA GLY A 588 6.23 -30.87 27.47
C GLY A 588 6.36 -30.53 28.96
N VAL A 589 5.73 -31.32 29.83
CA VAL A 589 5.76 -31.25 31.32
C VAL A 589 5.85 -29.80 31.87
N PRO A 590 4.72 -29.14 32.16
CA PRO A 590 4.72 -27.71 32.47
C PRO A 590 5.52 -27.41 33.74
N SER A 591 6.51 -26.52 33.61
CA SER A 591 7.11 -25.83 34.76
C SER A 591 6.12 -24.80 35.34
N ASN A 592 6.26 -24.45 36.62
CA ASN A 592 5.41 -23.42 37.26
C ASN A 592 5.46 -22.04 36.57
N ALA A 593 6.52 -21.74 35.80
CA ALA A 593 6.62 -20.52 35.00
C ALA A 593 5.72 -20.58 33.76
N SER A 594 5.66 -21.74 33.10
CA SER A 594 4.80 -22.00 31.94
C SER A 594 3.30 -21.94 32.28
N CYS A 595 2.90 -22.36 33.49
CA CYS A 595 1.50 -22.24 33.93
C CYS A 595 1.02 -20.79 34.09
N ARG A 596 1.90 -19.84 34.45
CA ARG A 596 1.53 -18.41 34.50
C ARG A 596 1.39 -17.78 33.11
N GLN A 597 2.18 -18.23 32.13
CA GLN A 597 2.06 -17.81 30.73
C GLN A 597 0.86 -18.47 30.03
N LEU A 598 0.55 -19.74 30.31
CA LEU A 598 -0.65 -20.41 29.77
C LEU A 598 -1.96 -19.87 30.37
N ALA A 599 -1.94 -19.38 31.62
CA ALA A 599 -3.07 -18.67 32.22
C ALA A 599 -3.34 -17.29 31.58
N SER A 600 -2.50 -16.84 30.64
CA SER A 600 -2.70 -15.60 29.87
C SER A 600 -3.40 -15.80 28.52
N PHE A 601 -3.67 -17.05 28.11
CA PHE A 601 -4.68 -17.27 27.08
C PHE A 601 -6.00 -16.77 27.65
N SER A 602 -6.51 -15.68 27.08
CA SER A 602 -7.84 -15.27 27.45
C SER A 602 -8.82 -16.33 26.95
N SER A 603 -9.96 -16.41 27.61
CA SER A 603 -11.08 -17.21 27.18
C SER A 603 -11.63 -16.79 25.80
N TYR A 604 -11.18 -15.66 25.24
CA TYR A 604 -11.78 -15.05 24.07
C TYR A 604 -11.29 -15.66 22.75
N VAL A 605 -12.21 -15.85 21.81
CA VAL A 605 -11.93 -16.31 20.44
C VAL A 605 -12.43 -15.28 19.44
N ASN A 606 -11.60 -14.94 18.47
CA ASN A 606 -12.01 -14.13 17.33
C ASN A 606 -12.85 -14.99 16.38
N LEU A 607 -14.18 -14.88 16.43
CA LEU A 607 -15.08 -15.50 15.46
C LEU A 607 -15.28 -14.60 14.24
N ILE A 608 -14.75 -15.02 13.10
CA ILE A 608 -14.78 -14.26 11.85
C ILE A 608 -15.52 -15.06 10.77
N ASP A 609 -16.47 -14.46 10.10
CA ASP A 609 -17.10 -15.04 8.92
C ASP A 609 -16.65 -14.28 7.67
N VAL A 610 -15.94 -14.95 6.76
CA VAL A 610 -15.42 -14.34 5.55
C VAL A 610 -16.28 -14.60 4.31
N ARG A 611 -17.43 -15.28 4.47
CA ARG A 611 -18.39 -15.53 3.39
C ARG A 611 -19.05 -14.23 2.93
N ASN A 612 -19.80 -14.32 1.83
CA ASN A 612 -20.61 -13.19 1.39
C ASN A 612 -21.70 -12.88 2.44
N ALA A 613 -22.15 -11.63 2.48
CA ALA A 613 -23.04 -11.19 3.55
C ALA A 613 -24.43 -11.85 3.52
N ASN A 614 -24.90 -12.34 2.37
CA ASN A 614 -26.16 -13.07 2.29
C ASN A 614 -26.04 -14.45 2.93
N ASP A 615 -24.94 -15.17 2.68
CA ASP A 615 -24.67 -16.47 3.29
C ASP A 615 -24.50 -16.36 4.81
N TYR A 616 -23.82 -15.30 5.26
CA TYR A 616 -23.72 -14.98 6.69
C TYR A 616 -25.10 -14.70 7.28
N HIS A 617 -25.89 -13.83 6.65
CA HIS A 617 -27.20 -13.46 7.19
C HIS A 617 -28.16 -14.66 7.31
N ALA A 618 -28.17 -15.54 6.30
CA ALA A 618 -29.03 -16.71 6.30
C ALA A 618 -28.67 -17.70 7.42
N LEU A 619 -27.38 -17.88 7.71
CA LEU A 619 -26.90 -18.78 8.74
C LEU A 619 -25.51 -18.38 9.21
N HIS A 620 -25.33 -17.99 10.48
CA HIS A 620 -24.02 -17.68 11.06
C HIS A 620 -23.86 -18.24 12.47
N ILE A 621 -22.61 -18.25 12.94
CA ILE A 621 -22.29 -18.55 14.35
C ILE A 621 -22.57 -17.30 15.17
N CYS A 622 -23.36 -17.42 16.24
CA CYS A 622 -23.63 -16.36 17.20
C CYS A 622 -22.32 -15.78 17.73
N GLY A 623 -22.19 -14.45 17.67
CA GLY A 623 -20.95 -13.76 18.07
C GLY A 623 -19.92 -13.60 16.95
N ALA A 624 -20.11 -14.21 15.77
CA ALA A 624 -19.23 -14.00 14.63
C ALA A 624 -19.44 -12.63 13.97
N VAL A 625 -18.35 -12.01 13.53
CA VAL A 625 -18.37 -10.77 12.74
C VAL A 625 -18.15 -11.11 11.26
N ASN A 626 -19.01 -10.60 10.38
CA ASN A 626 -18.87 -10.81 8.94
C ASN A 626 -17.92 -9.79 8.34
N VAL A 627 -16.81 -10.26 7.77
CA VAL A 627 -15.89 -9.47 6.97
C VAL A 627 -15.69 -10.16 5.63
N PRO A 628 -16.58 -9.91 4.65
CA PRO A 628 -16.54 -10.63 3.39
C PRO A 628 -15.18 -10.51 2.72
N MET A 629 -14.59 -11.66 2.39
CA MET A 629 -13.39 -11.76 1.56
C MET A 629 -13.79 -12.21 0.15
N SER A 630 -13.04 -11.75 -0.85
CA SER A 630 -13.24 -12.16 -2.24
C SER A 630 -12.04 -12.93 -2.78
N PHE A 631 -12.31 -13.84 -3.72
CA PHE A 631 -11.37 -14.82 -4.26
C PHE A 631 -11.57 -14.97 -5.78
N PRO A 632 -10.50 -14.96 -6.61
CA PRO A 632 -9.13 -14.61 -6.24
C PRO A 632 -9.07 -13.14 -5.81
N GLY A 633 -8.25 -12.81 -4.80
CA GLY A 633 -8.18 -11.46 -4.22
C GLY A 633 -7.58 -10.39 -5.14
N VAL A 634 -7.67 -10.50 -6.47
CA VAL A 634 -6.95 -9.68 -7.45
C VAL A 634 -7.71 -8.43 -7.92
N ALA A 635 -9.01 -8.31 -7.65
CA ALA A 635 -9.78 -7.13 -8.05
C ALA A 635 -9.52 -5.92 -7.13
N TYR A 636 -9.36 -4.74 -7.72
CA TYR A 636 -9.25 -3.47 -6.99
C TYR A 636 -10.52 -3.25 -6.16
N GLY A 637 -10.42 -3.38 -4.82
CA GLY A 637 -11.57 -3.36 -3.90
C GLY A 637 -11.79 -4.66 -3.12
N ALA A 638 -11.30 -5.80 -3.63
CA ALA A 638 -11.40 -7.15 -3.03
C ALA A 638 -10.63 -7.32 -1.70
N ARG A 639 -9.65 -6.44 -1.47
CA ARG A 639 -8.66 -6.59 -0.41
C ARG A 639 -8.80 -5.60 0.75
N ARG A 640 -10.01 -5.05 0.93
CA ARG A 640 -10.33 -4.21 2.10
C ARG A 640 -10.51 -5.03 3.38
N ALA A 641 -10.69 -6.35 3.27
CA ALA A 641 -10.96 -7.22 4.41
C ALA A 641 -9.84 -7.14 5.46
N GLU A 642 -8.57 -7.23 5.04
CA GLU A 642 -7.43 -7.20 5.94
C GLU A 642 -7.35 -5.91 6.76
N LEU A 643 -7.63 -4.75 6.14
CA LEU A 643 -7.64 -3.47 6.83
C LEU A 643 -8.69 -3.44 7.95
N TRP A 644 -9.86 -4.03 7.74
CA TRP A 644 -10.90 -4.11 8.77
C TRP A 644 -10.64 -5.21 9.78
N LEU A 645 -10.03 -6.32 9.37
CA LEU A 645 -9.64 -7.40 10.28
C LEU A 645 -8.57 -6.93 11.28
N GLN A 646 -7.64 -6.08 10.85
CA GLN A 646 -6.70 -5.41 11.77
C GLN A 646 -7.43 -4.64 12.87
N CYS A 647 -8.55 -3.98 12.53
CA CYS A 647 -9.36 -3.23 13.49
C CYS A 647 -10.24 -4.11 14.39
N LEU A 648 -10.48 -5.37 14.01
CA LEU A 648 -11.46 -6.25 14.66
C LEU A 648 -10.83 -7.39 15.48
N ILE A 649 -9.65 -7.85 15.08
CA ILE A 649 -8.99 -9.00 15.69
C ILE A 649 -8.30 -8.56 16.97
N VAL A 650 -8.68 -9.20 18.08
CA VAL A 650 -7.94 -9.11 19.33
C VAL A 650 -6.64 -9.90 19.15
N PRO A 651 -5.46 -9.25 19.28
CA PRO A 651 -4.19 -9.92 19.00
C PRO A 651 -3.88 -11.06 19.96
N PHE A 652 -3.09 -12.03 19.50
CA PHE A 652 -2.68 -13.23 20.23
C PHE A 652 -3.82 -14.19 20.62
N GLN A 653 -5.08 -13.80 20.37
CA GLN A 653 -6.21 -14.68 20.60
C GLN A 653 -6.45 -15.61 19.40
N PRO A 654 -6.91 -16.85 19.65
CA PRO A 654 -7.28 -17.76 18.56
C PRO A 654 -8.28 -17.12 17.60
N ILE A 655 -8.15 -17.44 16.32
CA ILE A 655 -9.05 -17.00 15.26
C ILE A 655 -9.75 -18.24 14.72
N VAL A 656 -11.07 -18.23 14.78
CA VAL A 656 -11.93 -19.24 14.15
C VAL A 656 -12.67 -18.56 13.02
N ALA A 657 -12.39 -18.99 11.80
CA ALA A 657 -12.92 -18.40 10.59
C ALA A 657 -13.84 -19.36 9.84
N VAL A 658 -14.94 -18.84 9.30
CA VAL A 658 -15.84 -19.58 8.40
C VAL A 658 -15.70 -19.03 6.99
N CYS A 659 -15.45 -19.91 6.02
CA CYS A 659 -15.34 -19.59 4.60
C CYS A 659 -16.35 -20.39 3.75
N ALA A 660 -16.51 -20.02 2.49
CA ALA A 660 -17.59 -20.57 1.66
C ALA A 660 -17.25 -21.96 1.12
N THR A 661 -16.01 -22.17 0.68
CA THR A 661 -15.58 -23.39 0.00
C THR A 661 -14.26 -23.93 0.54
N GLU A 662 -14.02 -25.22 0.36
CA GLU A 662 -12.80 -25.89 0.83
C GLU A 662 -11.54 -25.28 0.21
N ASP A 663 -11.61 -24.94 -1.08
CA ASP A 663 -10.53 -24.30 -1.83
C ASP A 663 -10.10 -22.94 -1.24
N GLN A 664 -10.99 -22.26 -0.51
CA GLN A 664 -10.68 -20.98 0.12
C GLN A 664 -9.90 -21.13 1.43
N ARG A 665 -9.94 -22.30 2.10
CA ARG A 665 -9.41 -22.46 3.47
C ARG A 665 -7.95 -22.09 3.59
N VAL A 666 -7.12 -22.55 2.66
CA VAL A 666 -5.67 -22.31 2.66
C VAL A 666 -5.39 -20.81 2.56
N GLU A 667 -6.06 -20.13 1.63
CA GLU A 667 -5.86 -18.70 1.39
C GLU A 667 -6.40 -17.83 2.55
N VAL A 668 -7.56 -18.18 3.11
CA VAL A 668 -8.12 -17.52 4.30
C VAL A 668 -7.19 -17.69 5.50
N SER A 669 -6.69 -18.91 5.73
CA SER A 669 -5.76 -19.22 6.82
C SER A 669 -4.49 -18.38 6.68
N ARG A 670 -3.93 -18.35 5.47
CA ARG A 670 -2.72 -17.59 5.15
C ARG A 670 -2.91 -16.09 5.36
N ARG A 671 -4.02 -15.51 4.87
CA ARG A 671 -4.33 -14.07 5.02
C ARG A 671 -4.57 -13.68 6.48
N LEU A 672 -5.31 -14.47 7.25
CA LEU A 672 -5.56 -14.20 8.67
C LEU A 672 -4.30 -14.33 9.53
N SER A 673 -3.46 -15.33 9.24
CA SER A 673 -2.17 -15.50 9.92
C SER A 673 -1.25 -14.31 9.65
N ALA A 674 -1.33 -13.74 8.45
CA ALA A 674 -0.58 -12.54 8.11
C ALA A 674 -1.11 -11.28 8.80
N VAL A 675 -2.44 -11.15 8.97
CA VAL A 675 -3.06 -10.00 9.66
C VAL A 675 -2.79 -10.01 11.17
N SER A 676 -2.75 -11.19 11.79
CA SER A 676 -2.50 -11.35 13.23
C SER A 676 -1.37 -12.36 13.46
N PRO A 677 -0.10 -11.93 13.27
CA PRO A 677 1.05 -12.80 13.47
C PRO A 677 1.00 -13.42 14.87
N ALA A 678 1.32 -14.72 14.93
CA ALA A 678 1.32 -15.53 16.14
C ALA A 678 -0.04 -15.88 16.77
N SER A 679 -1.15 -15.42 16.19
CA SER A 679 -2.47 -15.96 16.50
C SER A 679 -2.66 -17.32 15.82
N ARG A 680 -3.29 -18.28 16.50
CA ARG A 680 -3.64 -19.57 15.90
C ARG A 680 -4.89 -19.40 15.04
N VAL A 681 -4.83 -19.79 13.78
CA VAL A 681 -5.94 -19.65 12.84
C VAL A 681 -6.53 -21.02 12.51
N TYR A 682 -7.83 -21.15 12.71
CA TYR A 682 -8.61 -22.32 12.35
C TYR A 682 -9.66 -21.90 11.33
N VAL A 683 -9.65 -22.50 10.15
CA VAL A 683 -10.59 -22.16 9.08
C VAL A 683 -11.47 -23.35 8.76
N PHE A 684 -12.77 -23.11 8.72
CA PHE A 684 -13.80 -24.10 8.47
C PHE A 684 -14.68 -23.70 7.29
N THR A 685 -15.28 -24.69 6.65
CA THR A 685 -16.40 -24.50 5.72
C THR A 685 -17.70 -24.82 6.45
N LEU A 686 -18.82 -24.33 5.92
CA LEU A 686 -20.12 -24.65 6.48
C LEU A 686 -20.39 -26.16 6.44
N SER A 687 -20.06 -26.83 5.33
CA SER A 687 -20.22 -28.29 5.18
C SER A 687 -19.44 -29.06 6.23
N TYR A 688 -18.18 -28.67 6.50
CA TYR A 688 -17.36 -29.29 7.53
C TYR A 688 -18.00 -29.16 8.92
N LEU A 689 -18.47 -27.95 9.26
CA LEU A 689 -19.14 -27.73 10.55
C LEU A 689 -20.46 -28.51 10.62
N SER A 690 -21.15 -28.68 9.50
CA SER A 690 -22.39 -29.45 9.45
C SER A 690 -22.19 -30.94 9.74
N ASP A 691 -21.14 -31.53 9.17
CA ASP A 691 -20.80 -32.95 9.38
C ASP A 691 -20.36 -33.20 10.83
N VAL A 692 -19.62 -32.25 11.41
CA VAL A 692 -19.08 -32.33 12.77
C VAL A 692 -20.18 -32.16 13.83
N LEU A 693 -21.08 -31.20 13.63
CA LEU A 693 -22.09 -30.83 14.61
C LEU A 693 -23.38 -31.67 14.50
N LYS A 694 -23.49 -32.57 13.52
CA LYS A 694 -24.67 -33.40 13.23
C LYS A 694 -25.96 -32.58 13.34
N PHE A 695 -26.15 -31.62 12.44
CA PHE A 695 -27.41 -30.89 12.38
C PHE A 695 -28.57 -31.88 12.18
N PRO A 696 -29.64 -31.80 12.98
CA PRO A 696 -30.88 -32.46 12.63
C PRO A 696 -31.42 -31.76 11.38
N VAL A 697 -31.18 -32.34 10.21
CA VAL A 697 -31.78 -31.90 8.95
C VAL A 697 -33.23 -32.38 8.95
N ASP A 698 -34.07 -31.80 9.81
CA ASP A 698 -35.52 -31.93 9.71
C ASP A 698 -36.05 -30.68 9.02
N HIS A 699 -36.36 -30.83 7.73
CA HIS A 699 -37.10 -29.83 6.96
C HIS A 699 -38.55 -29.74 7.48
N SER A 700 -38.77 -29.03 8.58
CA SER A 700 -40.11 -28.71 9.06
C SER A 700 -40.68 -27.52 8.28
N THR A 701 -41.68 -27.77 7.45
CA THR A 701 -42.37 -26.77 6.60
C THR A 701 -43.56 -26.09 7.29
N GLN A 702 -43.51 -25.77 8.59
CA GLN A 702 -44.60 -25.04 9.24
C GLN A 702 -44.12 -23.79 9.98
N GLY A 703 -44.64 -22.64 9.53
CA GLY A 703 -44.26 -21.29 9.93
C GLY A 703 -44.60 -20.93 11.37
N GLU A 704 -43.70 -21.31 12.28
CA GLU A 704 -43.57 -20.68 13.59
C GLU A 704 -42.50 -19.57 13.56
N PRO A 705 -42.62 -18.52 14.39
CA PRO A 705 -41.64 -17.43 14.44
C PRO A 705 -40.25 -17.94 14.83
N ALA A 706 -39.20 -17.37 14.22
CA ALA A 706 -37.79 -17.72 14.37
C ALA A 706 -37.44 -18.26 15.77
N THR A 707 -37.45 -19.60 15.91
CA THR A 707 -37.10 -20.28 17.15
C THR A 707 -35.59 -20.39 17.18
N THR A 708 -34.97 -19.82 18.22
CA THR A 708 -33.55 -20.05 18.50
C THR A 708 -33.43 -21.50 18.97
N SER A 709 -33.14 -22.43 18.05
CA SER A 709 -32.90 -23.82 18.41
C SER A 709 -31.53 -23.90 19.10
N GLU A 710 -31.52 -24.04 20.43
CA GLU A 710 -30.32 -24.45 21.16
C GLU A 710 -30.04 -25.91 20.80
N LEU A 711 -29.13 -26.11 19.84
CA LEU A 711 -28.66 -27.45 19.51
C LEU A 711 -27.83 -28.00 20.69
N PRO A 712 -28.12 -29.20 21.21
CA PRO A 712 -27.31 -29.81 22.24
C PRO A 712 -25.90 -30.02 21.68
N CYS A 713 -24.91 -29.31 22.25
CA CYS A 713 -23.53 -29.47 21.83
C CYS A 713 -23.09 -30.92 22.10
N CYS A 714 -22.82 -31.68 21.04
CA CYS A 714 -22.08 -32.92 21.18
C CYS A 714 -20.63 -32.57 21.49
N GLU A 715 -20.03 -33.19 22.53
CA GLU A 715 -18.58 -33.17 22.75
C GLU A 715 -17.90 -33.83 21.55
N VAL A 716 -17.62 -33.06 20.52
CA VAL A 716 -16.71 -33.48 19.47
C VAL A 716 -15.32 -33.34 20.07
N LEU A 717 -14.63 -34.47 20.25
CA LEU A 717 -13.19 -34.52 20.49
C LEU A 717 -12.50 -33.98 19.23
N CYS A 718 -12.47 -32.65 19.10
CA CYS A 718 -11.62 -31.97 18.15
C CYS A 718 -10.37 -31.58 18.92
N ASP A 719 -9.18 -31.93 18.42
CA ASP A 719 -7.91 -31.44 18.98
C ASP A 719 -7.78 -29.91 18.86
N VAL A 720 -8.72 -29.28 18.15
CA VAL A 720 -8.93 -27.84 18.10
C VAL A 720 -9.77 -27.43 19.32
N PRO A 721 -9.34 -26.44 20.12
CA PRO A 721 -10.13 -25.93 21.24
C PRO A 721 -11.38 -25.22 20.72
N PHE A 722 -12.41 -26.00 20.44
CA PHE A 722 -13.71 -25.49 20.07
C PHE A 722 -14.44 -25.05 21.34
N PRO A 723 -15.04 -23.86 21.35
CA PRO A 723 -15.94 -23.47 22.42
C PRO A 723 -17.07 -24.49 22.51
N ARG A 724 -17.32 -25.01 23.70
CA ARG A 724 -18.33 -26.08 23.92
C ARG A 724 -19.77 -25.61 23.70
N ASP A 725 -20.00 -24.32 23.47
CA ASP A 725 -21.34 -23.72 23.44
C ASP A 725 -21.52 -22.80 22.21
N LEU A 726 -21.16 -23.26 21.02
CA LEU A 726 -21.42 -22.48 19.80
C LEU A 726 -22.91 -22.56 19.41
N ARG A 727 -23.58 -21.41 19.46
CA ARG A 727 -24.97 -21.26 18.98
C ARG A 727 -24.97 -20.85 17.51
N TRP A 728 -25.76 -21.51 16.68
CA TRP A 728 -26.04 -21.06 15.31
C TRP A 728 -27.28 -20.18 15.28
N ILE A 729 -27.28 -19.18 14.41
CA ILE A 729 -28.42 -18.32 14.16
C ILE A 729 -28.79 -18.52 12.70
N GLN A 730 -29.96 -19.11 12.50
CA GLN A 730 -30.58 -19.26 11.19
C GLN A 730 -31.66 -18.20 11.04
N ARG A 731 -31.66 -17.53 9.89
CA ARG A 731 -32.68 -16.55 9.52
C ARG A 731 -33.34 -16.99 8.23
N GLU A 732 -34.66 -16.97 8.21
CA GLU A 732 -35.44 -17.27 7.02
C GLU A 732 -35.66 -16.02 6.15
N ASP A 733 -35.56 -14.83 6.76
CA ASP A 733 -35.66 -13.57 6.05
C ASP A 733 -34.39 -13.30 5.23
N PRO A 734 -34.54 -12.77 3.99
CA PRO A 734 -33.38 -12.31 3.24
C PRO A 734 -32.77 -11.11 3.95
N LEU A 735 -31.45 -10.95 3.81
CA LEU A 735 -30.76 -9.77 4.30
C LEU A 735 -31.48 -8.52 3.78
N ALA A 736 -32.00 -7.71 4.71
CA ALA A 736 -32.82 -6.56 4.41
C ALA A 736 -31.97 -5.44 3.77
N ASN A 737 -31.70 -5.63 2.48
CA ASN A 737 -30.90 -4.76 1.63
C ASN A 737 -31.82 -3.78 0.92
N LEU A 738 -31.78 -2.53 1.36
CA LEU A 738 -32.47 -1.44 0.70
C LEU A 738 -31.74 -1.15 -0.62
N THR A 739 -32.42 -1.42 -1.73
CA THR A 739 -31.84 -1.33 -3.08
C THR A 739 -32.68 -0.45 -3.99
N SER A 740 -33.99 -0.39 -3.74
CA SER A 740 -34.95 0.36 -4.54
C SER A 740 -35.22 1.77 -3.98
N TYR A 741 -35.80 2.62 -4.82
CA TYR A 741 -36.31 3.93 -4.40
C TYR A 741 -37.38 3.80 -3.29
N GLU A 742 -38.27 2.81 -3.41
CA GLU A 742 -39.34 2.56 -2.43
C GLU A 742 -38.75 2.13 -1.09
N ASP A 743 -37.74 1.26 -1.10
CA ASP A 743 -37.01 0.82 0.11
C ASP A 743 -36.37 2.00 0.83
N LEU A 744 -35.72 2.90 0.08
CA LEU A 744 -35.08 4.09 0.63
C LEU A 744 -36.08 5.10 1.18
N THR A 745 -37.27 5.18 0.58
CA THR A 745 -38.38 6.02 1.07
C THR A 745 -38.96 5.44 2.35
N ALA A 746 -39.15 4.12 2.41
CA ALA A 746 -39.56 3.42 3.60
C ALA A 746 -38.51 3.49 4.73
N ALA A 747 -37.26 3.85 4.42
CA ALA A 747 -36.15 4.01 5.34
C ALA A 747 -35.91 5.46 5.80
N GLU A 748 -36.80 6.40 5.44
CA GLU A 748 -36.75 7.77 5.93
C GLU A 748 -36.78 7.82 7.47
N PRO A 749 -36.11 8.81 8.09
CA PRO A 749 -36.08 8.94 9.55
C PRO A 749 -37.48 9.10 10.11
N ALA A 750 -37.72 8.42 11.21
CA ALA A 750 -38.93 8.52 12.02
C ALA A 750 -38.50 8.65 13.49
N ASP A 751 -39.43 8.94 14.40
CA ASP A 751 -39.14 9.10 15.83
C ASP A 751 -38.44 7.88 16.44
N THR A 752 -38.60 6.69 15.83
CA THR A 752 -38.04 5.40 16.27
C THR A 752 -37.00 4.81 15.30
N ARG A 753 -36.58 5.57 14.28
CA ARG A 753 -35.64 5.11 13.25
C ARG A 753 -34.44 6.03 13.08
N VAL A 754 -33.25 5.42 13.05
CA VAL A 754 -31.99 6.11 12.76
C VAL A 754 -31.44 5.70 11.39
N VAL A 755 -30.95 6.68 10.63
CA VAL A 755 -30.06 6.44 9.49
C VAL A 755 -28.61 6.62 9.96
N LEU A 756 -27.81 5.56 9.91
CA LEU A 756 -26.43 5.50 10.39
C LEU A 756 -25.45 5.54 9.21
N ASP A 757 -24.61 6.57 9.16
CA ASP A 757 -23.50 6.70 8.23
C ASP A 757 -22.21 6.20 8.88
N VAL A 758 -21.64 5.11 8.35
CA VAL A 758 -20.41 4.49 8.87
C VAL A 758 -19.16 4.80 8.04
N ARG A 759 -19.21 5.83 7.19
CA ARG A 759 -18.06 6.31 6.42
C ARG A 759 -17.02 7.01 7.29
N THR A 760 -15.90 7.39 6.70
CA THR A 760 -14.89 8.21 7.38
C THR A 760 -15.42 9.62 7.68
N PRO A 761 -14.87 10.34 8.67
CA PRO A 761 -15.22 11.73 8.95
C PRO A 761 -15.01 12.65 7.75
N TYR A 762 -14.02 12.33 6.90
CA TYR A 762 -13.78 13.06 5.66
C TYR A 762 -14.93 12.89 4.66
N GLU A 763 -15.34 11.64 4.37
CA GLU A 763 -16.47 11.37 3.46
C GLU A 763 -17.78 11.99 3.96
N PHE A 764 -18.04 11.93 5.28
CA PHE A 764 -19.23 12.52 5.89
C PHE A 764 -19.26 14.06 5.81
N ARG A 765 -18.08 14.70 5.92
CA ARG A 765 -17.92 16.16 5.78
C ARG A 765 -18.07 16.65 4.35
N ASN A 766 -17.78 15.83 3.34
CA ASN A 766 -17.97 16.22 1.94
C ASN A 766 -19.45 16.23 1.56
N GLY A 767 -20.20 15.24 2.04
CA GLY A 767 -21.65 15.23 1.94
C GLY A 767 -22.22 13.96 2.53
N SER A 768 -23.46 14.00 3.01
CA SER A 768 -24.15 12.86 3.61
C SER A 768 -25.64 12.92 3.36
N HIS A 769 -26.35 11.86 3.77
CA HIS A 769 -27.79 11.92 3.93
C HIS A 769 -28.17 13.04 4.93
N LYS A 770 -29.24 13.80 4.65
CA LYS A 770 -29.67 14.98 5.44
C LYS A 770 -29.95 14.69 6.90
N HIS A 771 -30.38 13.47 7.17
CA HIS A 771 -30.85 13.03 8.48
C HIS A 771 -30.05 11.86 9.04
N SER A 772 -28.85 11.60 8.51
CA SER A 772 -28.00 10.54 9.06
C SER A 772 -27.20 11.02 10.26
N VAL A 773 -27.02 10.14 11.24
CA VAL A 773 -25.99 10.28 12.27
C VAL A 773 -24.69 9.66 11.77
N HIS A 774 -23.56 10.20 12.23
CA HIS A 774 -22.24 9.71 11.86
C HIS A 774 -21.59 8.98 13.03
N VAL A 775 -21.32 7.69 12.84
CA VAL A 775 -20.47 6.88 13.72
C VAL A 775 -19.62 6.03 12.80
N GLU A 776 -18.33 6.33 12.71
CA GLU A 776 -17.44 5.63 11.77
C GLU A 776 -17.30 4.15 12.12
N LEU A 777 -17.13 3.29 11.11
CA LEU A 777 -16.92 1.85 11.35
C LEU A 777 -15.71 1.58 12.25
N ALA A 778 -14.62 2.36 12.11
CA ALA A 778 -13.43 2.19 12.93
C ALA A 778 -13.71 2.37 14.44
N GLN A 779 -14.61 3.30 14.79
CA GLN A 779 -15.05 3.52 16.16
C GLN A 779 -15.86 2.33 16.68
N LEU A 780 -16.76 1.77 15.85
CA LEU A 780 -17.51 0.56 16.21
C LEU A 780 -16.56 -0.64 16.44
N CYS A 781 -15.54 -0.79 15.60
CA CYS A 781 -14.52 -1.83 15.76
C CYS A 781 -13.72 -1.63 17.06
N ALA A 782 -13.28 -0.40 17.36
CA ALA A 782 -12.54 -0.10 18.59
C ALA A 782 -13.34 -0.48 19.84
N MET A 783 -14.62 -0.11 19.90
CA MET A 783 -15.52 -0.50 20.99
C MET A 783 -15.67 -2.02 21.11
N ALA A 784 -15.73 -2.76 20.00
CA ALA A 784 -15.81 -4.22 20.03
C ALA A 784 -14.52 -4.87 20.56
N VAL A 785 -13.35 -4.33 20.19
CA VAL A 785 -12.07 -4.87 20.69
C VAL A 785 -11.86 -4.52 22.15
N GLU A 786 -12.21 -3.32 22.59
CA GLU A 786 -12.19 -2.94 24.01
C GLU A 786 -13.08 -3.86 24.85
N ASP A 787 -14.29 -4.13 24.37
CA ASP A 787 -15.23 -5.06 25.00
C ASP A 787 -14.66 -6.48 25.09
N ALA A 788 -14.10 -6.98 23.99
CA ALA A 788 -13.48 -8.30 23.95
C ALA A 788 -12.25 -8.39 24.88
N ALA A 789 -11.45 -7.33 24.97
CA ALA A 789 -10.29 -7.25 25.87
C ALA A 789 -10.73 -7.19 27.35
N GLU A 790 -11.86 -6.54 27.66
CA GLU A 790 -12.43 -6.55 29.02
C GLU A 790 -13.00 -7.93 29.37
N ALA A 791 -13.71 -8.56 28.44
CA ALA A 791 -14.26 -9.91 28.59
C ALA A 791 -13.17 -11.00 28.70
N SER A 792 -11.97 -10.72 28.20
CA SER A 792 -10.78 -11.59 28.22
C SER A 792 -10.13 -11.75 29.61
N ARG A 793 -10.58 -11.05 30.64
CA ARG A 793 -10.05 -11.16 32.01
C ARG A 793 -10.34 -12.55 32.60
N PRO A 794 -9.48 -13.09 33.50
CA PRO A 794 -9.36 -14.54 33.71
C PRO A 794 -10.66 -15.18 34.16
N LEU A 795 -11.37 -15.73 33.18
CA LEU A 795 -12.52 -16.60 33.34
C LEU A 795 -12.02 -18.01 33.11
N THR A 796 -12.52 -18.96 33.90
CA THR A 796 -12.20 -20.39 33.77
C THR A 796 -12.83 -21.04 32.54
N GLN A 797 -13.63 -20.30 31.74
CA GLN A 797 -14.38 -20.82 30.60
C GLN A 797 -14.21 -19.92 29.37
N TRP A 798 -14.07 -20.54 28.19
CA TRP A 798 -13.94 -19.89 26.89
C TRP A 798 -15.23 -19.11 26.56
N TYR A 799 -15.08 -17.88 26.08
CA TYR A 799 -16.17 -16.96 25.77
C TYR A 799 -16.10 -16.54 24.30
N CYS A 800 -17.18 -16.76 23.56
CA CYS A 800 -17.26 -16.51 22.12
C CYS A 800 -18.22 -15.38 21.75
N GLY A 801 -18.83 -14.73 22.74
CA GLY A 801 -19.70 -13.58 22.55
C GLY A 801 -18.95 -12.24 22.64
N SER A 802 -19.66 -11.16 22.32
CA SER A 802 -19.41 -9.86 22.96
C SER A 802 -20.05 -9.84 24.35
N SER A 803 -19.57 -8.98 25.24
CA SER A 803 -20.25 -8.72 26.52
C SER A 803 -21.72 -8.36 26.30
N PRO A 804 -22.62 -8.69 27.23
CA PRO A 804 -24.01 -8.23 27.18
C PRO A 804 -24.17 -6.69 27.15
N ARG A 805 -23.11 -5.94 27.49
CA ARG A 805 -23.09 -4.48 27.53
C ARG A 805 -22.73 -3.81 26.20
N LEU A 806 -22.17 -4.54 25.24
CA LEU A 806 -21.69 -3.94 23.99
C LEU A 806 -22.84 -3.30 23.20
N ALA A 807 -24.03 -3.93 23.20
CA ALA A 807 -25.22 -3.37 22.58
C ALA A 807 -25.61 -2.02 23.19
N ASP A 808 -25.65 -1.93 24.53
CA ASP A 808 -25.94 -0.68 25.23
C ASP A 808 -24.93 0.41 24.86
N ALA A 809 -23.64 0.07 24.79
CA ALA A 809 -22.59 1.00 24.42
C ALA A 809 -22.77 1.52 22.98
N TYR A 810 -23.09 0.65 22.02
CA TYR A 810 -23.38 1.06 20.64
C TYR A 810 -24.62 1.94 20.55
N MET A 811 -25.73 1.53 21.18
CA MET A 811 -26.98 2.30 21.15
C MET A 811 -26.80 3.69 21.78
N LYS A 812 -26.07 3.77 22.90
CA LYS A 812 -25.72 5.05 23.53
C LYS A 812 -24.89 5.95 22.62
N THR A 813 -23.88 5.40 21.93
CA THR A 813 -23.06 6.17 20.98
C THR A 813 -23.92 6.70 19.82
N ILE A 814 -24.76 5.85 19.23
CA ILE A 814 -25.66 6.22 18.14
C ILE A 814 -26.67 7.28 18.59
N HIS A 815 -27.27 7.11 19.76
CA HIS A 815 -28.22 8.06 20.35
C HIS A 815 -27.56 9.41 20.66
N THR A 816 -26.37 9.39 21.24
CA THR A 816 -25.59 10.62 21.50
C THR A 816 -25.27 11.35 20.20
N ALA A 817 -24.88 10.63 19.15
CA ALA A 817 -24.65 11.21 17.83
C ALA A 817 -25.93 11.81 17.22
N ALA A 818 -27.09 11.19 17.44
CA ALA A 818 -28.40 11.71 17.02
C ALA A 818 -28.76 13.03 17.73
N LEU A 819 -28.54 13.10 19.04
CA LEU A 819 -28.77 14.31 19.82
C LEU A 819 -27.86 15.46 19.37
N ILE A 820 -26.57 15.19 19.12
CA ILE A 820 -25.61 16.18 18.62
C ILE A 820 -26.01 16.69 17.23
N ALA A 821 -26.54 15.81 16.37
CA ALA A 821 -27.03 16.16 15.04
C ALA A 821 -28.39 16.88 15.06
N LEU A 822 -28.98 17.11 16.24
CA LEU A 822 -30.31 17.73 16.44
C LEU A 822 -31.41 17.03 15.62
N LEU A 823 -31.27 15.71 15.43
CA LEU A 823 -32.29 14.94 14.74
C LEU A 823 -33.50 14.78 15.66
N PRO A 824 -34.74 14.74 15.11
CA PRO A 824 -35.97 14.52 15.89
C PRO A 824 -36.06 13.11 16.52
N VAL A 825 -34.97 12.35 16.48
CA VAL A 825 -34.85 10.96 16.86
C VAL A 825 -34.81 10.82 18.39
N VAL A 826 -35.75 10.03 18.90
CA VAL A 826 -35.71 9.31 20.19
C VAL A 826 -35.41 10.14 21.44
N ARG A 827 -36.45 10.40 22.25
CA ARG A 827 -36.32 10.96 23.61
C ARG A 827 -35.58 10.04 24.60
N GLN A 828 -35.51 8.74 24.35
CA GLN A 828 -34.91 7.71 25.22
C GLN A 828 -34.31 6.54 24.42
N GLU A 829 -33.05 6.18 24.63
CA GLU A 829 -32.31 5.14 23.87
C GLU A 829 -33.15 3.90 23.50
N THR A 830 -33.98 3.40 24.44
CA THR A 830 -34.81 2.19 24.28
C THR A 830 -35.97 2.31 23.29
N SER A 831 -36.26 3.49 22.74
CA SER A 831 -37.32 3.66 21.73
C SER A 831 -36.83 3.51 20.28
N LEU A 832 -35.55 3.17 20.07
CA LEU A 832 -35.04 2.78 18.75
C LEU A 832 -35.64 1.43 18.34
N SER A 833 -36.31 1.40 17.19
CA SER A 833 -36.88 0.18 16.58
C SER A 833 -36.15 -0.24 15.32
N ASP A 834 -35.63 0.73 14.55
CA ASP A 834 -35.01 0.49 13.24
C ASP A 834 -33.69 1.25 13.10
N ILE A 835 -32.66 0.59 12.57
CA ILE A 835 -31.39 1.21 12.16
C ILE A 835 -31.15 0.92 10.68
N VAL A 836 -30.98 1.97 9.89
CA VAL A 836 -30.61 1.88 8.46
C VAL A 836 -29.17 2.29 8.30
N ILE A 837 -28.30 1.37 7.89
CA ILE A 837 -26.85 1.59 7.83
C ILE A 837 -26.42 1.76 6.37
N TYR A 838 -25.60 2.76 6.10
CA TYR A 838 -24.94 2.90 4.81
C TYR A 838 -23.47 3.32 4.95
N CYS A 839 -22.68 2.98 3.94
CA CYS A 839 -21.33 3.51 3.76
C CYS A 839 -21.19 4.08 2.34
N ALA A 840 -19.99 4.29 1.79
CA ALA A 840 -19.89 4.79 0.41
C ALA A 840 -20.48 3.81 -0.62
N GLY A 841 -20.15 2.52 -0.52
CA GLY A 841 -20.47 1.49 -1.53
C GLY A 841 -20.96 0.16 -0.94
N GLY A 842 -21.60 0.17 0.22
CA GLY A 842 -22.16 -1.02 0.91
C GLY A 842 -21.20 -1.88 1.73
N TYR A 843 -19.90 -1.98 1.39
CA TYR A 843 -19.00 -2.93 2.08
C TYR A 843 -18.84 -2.70 3.60
N ARG A 844 -18.59 -1.45 4.04
CA ARG A 844 -18.40 -1.13 5.47
C ARG A 844 -19.69 -1.23 6.27
N SER A 845 -20.84 -0.95 5.65
CA SER A 845 -22.14 -1.05 6.32
C SER A 845 -22.53 -2.51 6.58
N LEU A 846 -22.08 -3.46 5.76
CA LEU A 846 -22.22 -4.89 6.05
C LEU A 846 -21.42 -5.33 7.29
N ILE A 847 -20.18 -4.85 7.42
CA ILE A 847 -19.36 -5.12 8.61
C ILE A 847 -20.03 -4.51 9.85
N ALA A 848 -20.44 -3.24 9.78
CA ALA A 848 -21.15 -2.56 10.86
C ALA A 848 -22.45 -3.29 11.26
N LEU A 849 -23.21 -3.78 10.28
CA LEU A 849 -24.42 -4.57 10.50
C LEU A 849 -24.10 -5.83 11.31
N SER A 850 -23.06 -6.58 10.93
CA SER A 850 -22.67 -7.80 11.66
C SER A 850 -22.14 -7.52 13.07
N LEU A 851 -21.47 -6.38 13.29
CA LEU A 851 -21.03 -5.94 14.63
C LEU A 851 -22.22 -5.63 15.54
N LEU A 852 -23.21 -4.90 15.04
CA LEU A 852 -24.42 -4.60 15.79
C LEU A 852 -25.24 -5.86 16.06
N GLN A 853 -25.37 -6.75 15.07
CA GLN A 853 -26.03 -8.06 15.25
C GLN A 853 -25.35 -8.88 16.34
N ARG A 854 -24.03 -9.05 16.26
CA ARG A 854 -23.23 -9.70 17.32
C ARG A 854 -23.53 -9.13 18.71
N ALA A 855 -23.53 -7.80 18.84
CA ALA A 855 -23.76 -7.14 20.11
C ALA A 855 -25.18 -7.38 20.64
N ILE A 856 -26.19 -7.30 19.77
CA ILE A 856 -27.60 -7.51 20.10
C ILE A 856 -27.87 -8.96 20.49
N GLU A 857 -27.28 -9.92 19.78
CA GLU A 857 -27.45 -11.34 20.03
C GLU A 857 -26.92 -11.77 21.41
N ALA A 858 -25.94 -11.04 21.94
CA ALA A 858 -25.38 -11.23 23.27
C ALA A 858 -26.06 -10.37 24.37
N SER A 859 -26.92 -9.42 23.97
CA SER A 859 -27.55 -8.48 24.89
C SER A 859 -28.53 -9.15 25.84
N GLY A 860 -28.47 -8.79 27.12
CA GLY A 860 -29.50 -9.13 28.11
C GLY A 860 -30.72 -8.21 28.07
N THR A 861 -30.65 -7.09 27.35
CA THR A 861 -31.71 -6.07 27.27
C THR A 861 -32.75 -6.46 26.21
N PRO A 862 -34.01 -6.76 26.59
CA PRO A 862 -35.02 -7.26 25.65
C PRO A 862 -35.38 -6.29 24.51
N ALA A 863 -35.26 -4.98 24.76
CA ALA A 863 -35.55 -3.96 23.75
C ALA A 863 -34.67 -4.13 22.50
N TRP A 864 -33.39 -4.47 22.69
CA TRP A 864 -32.45 -4.61 21.58
C TRP A 864 -32.71 -5.84 20.72
N LEU A 865 -33.29 -6.89 21.30
CA LEU A 865 -33.64 -8.10 20.55
C LEU A 865 -34.76 -7.86 19.52
N THR A 866 -35.55 -6.79 19.70
CA THR A 866 -36.60 -6.39 18.75
C THR A 866 -36.12 -5.39 17.68
N LEU A 867 -34.86 -4.96 17.76
CA LEU A 867 -34.28 -3.97 16.86
C LEU A 867 -34.07 -4.56 15.46
N ARG A 868 -34.59 -3.87 14.43
CA ARG A 868 -34.39 -4.23 13.04
C ARG A 868 -33.24 -3.44 12.44
N ILE A 869 -32.32 -4.13 11.77
CA ILE A 869 -31.16 -3.51 11.13
C ILE A 869 -31.24 -3.74 9.62
N PHE A 870 -31.15 -2.65 8.87
CA PHE A 870 -31.21 -2.63 7.42
C PHE A 870 -29.87 -2.14 6.87
N ASN A 871 -29.44 -2.67 5.73
CA ASN A 871 -28.27 -2.18 5.00
C ASN A 871 -28.70 -1.53 3.69
N THR A 872 -28.08 -0.41 3.31
CA THR A 872 -28.25 0.17 1.98
C THR A 872 -27.25 -0.43 1.00
N SER A 873 -27.74 -1.26 0.07
CA SER A 873 -26.90 -1.83 -0.98
C SER A 873 -26.40 -0.72 -1.91
N GLY A 874 -25.13 -0.77 -2.29
CA GLY A 874 -24.48 0.33 -3.02
C GLY A 874 -24.25 1.61 -2.20
N GLY A 875 -24.70 1.67 -0.95
CA GLY A 875 -24.41 2.74 0.01
C GLY A 875 -24.83 4.14 -0.46
N ALA A 876 -23.97 5.11 -0.20
CA ALA A 876 -24.15 6.51 -0.54
C ALA A 876 -24.33 6.73 -2.04
N PHE A 877 -23.65 5.95 -2.90
CA PHE A 877 -23.84 6.05 -4.34
C PHE A 877 -25.28 5.74 -4.72
N GLN A 878 -25.86 4.67 -4.15
CA GLN A 878 -27.25 4.32 -4.40
C GLN A 878 -28.21 5.41 -3.91
N ILE A 879 -27.96 5.98 -2.72
CA ILE A 879 -28.75 7.09 -2.17
C ILE A 879 -28.65 8.33 -3.09
N MET A 880 -27.45 8.70 -3.53
CA MET A 880 -27.23 9.85 -4.41
C MET A 880 -27.91 9.68 -5.77
N THR A 881 -27.92 8.46 -6.31
CA THR A 881 -28.54 8.16 -7.61
C THR A 881 -30.06 8.14 -7.50
N GLN A 882 -30.62 7.51 -6.45
CA GLN A 882 -32.07 7.29 -6.34
C GLN A 882 -32.79 8.41 -5.57
N ARG A 883 -32.15 9.01 -4.57
CA ARG A 883 -32.68 10.04 -3.67
C ARG A 883 -31.72 11.24 -3.53
N PRO A 884 -31.37 11.93 -4.63
CA PRO A 884 -30.50 13.11 -4.55
C PRO A 884 -31.12 14.23 -3.70
N ASP A 885 -32.45 14.25 -3.54
CA ASP A 885 -33.18 15.16 -2.66
C ASP A 885 -32.84 14.97 -1.18
N LEU A 886 -32.42 13.77 -0.76
CA LEU A 886 -31.99 13.45 0.60
C LEU A 886 -30.49 13.64 0.82
N TRP A 887 -29.72 13.93 -0.22
CA TRP A 887 -28.28 14.15 -0.12
C TRP A 887 -27.95 15.62 0.11
N GLN A 888 -27.12 15.90 1.11
CA GLN A 888 -26.58 17.23 1.37
C GLN A 888 -25.09 17.24 1.08
N VAL A 889 -24.70 17.96 0.03
CA VAL A 889 -23.29 18.33 -0.19
C VAL A 889 -22.94 19.42 0.81
N LYS A 890 -21.99 19.13 1.70
CA LYS A 890 -21.57 20.01 2.80
C LYS A 890 -20.30 20.79 2.42
N ASP A 891 -19.38 20.13 1.73
CA ASP A 891 -18.15 20.74 1.22
C ASP A 891 -18.03 20.50 -0.29
N ARG A 892 -18.06 21.58 -1.08
CA ARG A 892 -17.94 21.55 -2.54
C ARG A 892 -16.49 21.54 -3.02
N SER A 893 -15.51 21.69 -2.12
CA SER A 893 -14.09 21.73 -2.49
C SER A 893 -13.60 20.39 -3.08
N VAL A 894 -14.33 19.30 -2.83
CA VAL A 894 -14.03 17.97 -3.36
C VAL A 894 -15.32 17.27 -3.78
N VAL A 895 -15.67 17.41 -5.07
CA VAL A 895 -16.64 16.51 -5.70
C VAL A 895 -15.85 15.32 -6.23
N CYS A 896 -15.88 14.18 -5.52
CA CYS A 896 -15.51 12.91 -6.13
C CYS A 896 -16.59 12.57 -7.15
N ILE A 897 -16.37 12.97 -8.40
CA ILE A 897 -17.06 12.38 -9.54
C ILE A 897 -16.41 11.01 -9.73
N SER A 898 -17.10 9.95 -9.32
CA SER A 898 -16.70 8.57 -9.63
C SER A 898 -16.93 8.29 -11.11
#